data_AF-A0A5C7P6Z2-F1
#
_entry.id   AF-A0A5C7P6Z2-F1
#
_cell.length_a   1.000
_cell.length_b   1.000
_cell.length_c   1.000
_cell.angle_alpha   90.00
_cell.angle_beta   90.00
_cell.angle_gamma   90.00
#
_symmetry.space_group_name_H-M   'P 1'
#
loop_
_entity.id
_entity.type
_entity.pdbx_description
1 polymer ?
#
loop_
_entity_poly.entity_id
_entity_poly.type
_entity_poly.pdbx_seq_one_letter_code
_entity_poly.pdbx_strand_id
1 'polypeptide(L)'
;MLGAVRGSMGIDSRPMRTRIMQAQQSDGRRGFPTYAAVMVAGLLCAGAALGIAPAMAPAAEVAVAATDTVTAVVQPNSTWSSGWCGAIAVRNDGSRGVSPATVSFTLPAGATVRNVWNAEAATSGTRVTLGLPGGAHAPPAGAYSASGFCLTGSPAPPTAPGFTLAEGGAAVAAAPAPGTASTPVDGTAPTASPTPTATAAETPSSTAVPTPPPPFTAVATPLSTQGSSIVDAEGRPIVLQGVNWFGFETHNHAPHGLWSRDYKDMLAQIKSLGFNTIRLPFSLEALQSTSTTGIEYSNGRNAELAGRTPQEVMDIIIDEAGRQGLMIILDNHSQTDDGFMDDLWFGQGGFSEADWVAAWEALASRYADRPNVVAADLKNEPHGSATWGTGSATDWRRAAELAGNAVLAKAPDWLIIVEGIENKVAGGQQLNSHWWGGNLEGVRANPVRLSTPGRVVYSPHEYGPGVHAQPWFSSPQMASILADRWNKGFGYISDGGTAPILVGEFGGRDVGLDTVEGRWMRQFADYLGQHGTSWTFWSWNPNSGDTGGVLADDWKTVNADKMALLTSLQKRERIDFGGITDASSPPASSSTSAAATPAPPPATEPATESDPAPTSVAAPPAQSAGGLQVSVRPESSWDTGGCRATKVKNVTKAPIGNWTLTFTLAPGTTMTSSWNGTAAVAGASVTVTPPAWAAQVAPGQEVAVFGFCFSGGGEPTDVRATPVG
;
A
#
# COMPACT_ATOMS: atom_id res chain seq x y z
N MET A 1 61.97 38.30 7.59
CA MET A 1 61.72 39.20 6.45
C MET A 1 60.20 39.31 6.33
N LEU A 2 59.62 40.47 6.65
CA LEU A 2 59.19 41.54 5.73
C LEU A 2 57.95 41.12 4.90
N GLY A 3 56.75 41.69 5.06
CA GLY A 3 56.19 42.71 5.99
C GLY A 3 54.70 42.41 6.32
N ALA A 4 54.02 42.94 7.36
CA ALA A 4 53.73 44.34 7.74
C ALA A 4 52.73 45.01 6.77
N VAL A 5 51.65 45.75 7.12
CA VAL A 5 51.08 46.39 8.36
C VAL A 5 49.52 46.35 8.23
N ARG A 6 48.57 46.25 9.18
CA ARG A 6 48.44 46.16 10.67
C ARG A 6 47.67 47.35 11.35
N GLY A 7 46.33 47.28 11.39
CA GLY A 7 45.41 48.09 12.23
C GLY A 7 43.97 48.08 11.69
N SER A 8 42.83 47.89 12.39
CA SER A 8 42.40 47.77 13.82
C SER A 8 41.72 48.99 14.47
N MET A 9 40.46 48.81 14.91
CA MET A 9 39.64 49.67 15.81
C MET A 9 39.18 51.05 15.26
N GLY A 10 38.04 51.64 15.66
CA GLY A 10 36.89 51.09 16.39
C GLY A 10 36.05 52.09 17.23
N ILE A 11 34.71 51.95 17.15
CA ILE A 11 33.67 52.32 18.18
C ILE A 11 33.19 53.82 18.30
N ASP A 12 31.86 53.96 18.42
CA ASP A 12 31.00 55.11 18.84
C ASP A 12 31.07 56.47 18.06
N SER A 13 30.00 57.28 17.95
CA SER A 13 28.90 57.53 18.89
C SER A 13 27.56 57.98 18.24
N ARG A 14 26.47 57.96 19.04
CA ARG A 14 25.08 58.41 18.71
C ARG A 14 24.88 59.92 19.04
N PRO A 15 23.68 60.55 18.98
CA PRO A 15 22.39 60.18 18.34
C PRO A 15 21.72 61.34 17.53
N MET A 16 20.53 61.12 16.94
CA MET A 16 19.50 62.17 16.80
C MET A 16 18.06 61.62 16.87
N ARG A 17 17.05 62.50 17.04
CA ARG A 17 15.68 62.14 17.48
C ARG A 17 14.56 62.66 16.55
N THR A 18 13.62 61.75 16.25
CA THR A 18 12.16 61.87 16.43
C THR A 18 11.42 63.19 16.10
N ARG A 19 10.55 63.15 15.07
CA ARG A 19 9.15 63.66 15.01
C ARG A 19 8.46 62.97 13.80
N ILE A 20 7.26 62.37 13.80
CA ILE A 20 5.95 62.52 14.49
C ILE A 20 4.92 63.37 13.70
N MET A 21 3.71 62.82 13.51
CA MET A 21 2.44 63.44 13.07
C MET A 21 2.30 63.86 11.58
N GLN A 22 1.12 63.81 10.94
CA GLN A 22 -0.15 63.09 11.22
C GLN A 22 -1.02 62.93 9.94
N ALA A 23 -2.15 62.23 10.03
CA ALA A 23 -3.03 61.84 8.92
C ALA A 23 -4.36 62.62 8.82
N GLN A 24 -4.94 62.70 7.60
CA GLN A 24 -6.38 62.70 7.23
C GLN A 24 -6.47 62.14 5.78
N GLN A 25 -7.43 61.35 5.27
CA GLN A 25 -8.83 60.97 5.56
C GLN A 25 -9.91 61.79 4.79
N SER A 26 -11.00 61.10 4.38
CA SER A 26 -12.18 61.52 3.56
C SER A 26 -11.96 61.62 2.03
N ASP A 27 -12.93 61.41 1.13
CA ASP A 27 -14.19 60.61 1.05
C ASP A 27 -14.67 60.64 -0.44
N GLY A 28 -15.71 59.89 -0.86
CA GLY A 28 -16.56 60.35 -1.99
C GLY A 28 -16.85 59.48 -3.24
N ARG A 29 -17.38 58.25 -3.06
CA ARG A 29 -18.60 57.71 -3.72
C ARG A 29 -18.91 57.85 -5.26
N ARG A 30 -19.39 56.70 -5.81
CA ARG A 30 -20.44 56.45 -6.87
C ARG A 30 -20.06 56.37 -8.38
N GLY A 31 -20.57 55.31 -9.04
CA GLY A 31 -20.77 55.22 -10.50
C GLY A 31 -21.07 53.79 -11.03
N PHE A 32 -22.34 53.50 -11.38
CA PHE A 32 -22.80 52.30 -12.14
C PHE A 32 -23.34 52.78 -13.51
N PRO A 33 -23.24 52.01 -14.62
CA PRO A 33 -24.19 50.92 -14.93
C PRO A 33 -23.52 49.61 -15.43
N THR A 34 -24.09 48.39 -15.50
CA THR A 34 -25.43 47.75 -15.75
C THR A 34 -25.87 47.44 -17.20
N TYR A 35 -26.10 46.13 -17.43
CA TYR A 35 -26.85 45.42 -18.49
C TYR A 35 -26.47 45.55 -19.99
N ALA A 36 -26.15 44.40 -20.62
CA ALA A 36 -27.10 43.64 -21.46
C ALA A 36 -26.56 42.23 -21.77
N ALA A 37 -27.44 41.29 -22.15
CA ALA A 37 -27.06 39.93 -22.59
C ALA A 37 -27.88 39.53 -23.83
N VAL A 38 -27.28 38.76 -24.74
CA VAL A 38 -27.95 38.19 -25.93
C VAL A 38 -27.39 36.79 -26.22
N MET A 39 -28.28 35.79 -26.36
CA MET A 39 -27.98 34.52 -27.02
C MET A 39 -28.45 34.56 -28.48
N VAL A 40 -27.79 33.81 -29.36
CA VAL A 40 -28.44 32.97 -30.40
C VAL A 40 -27.43 31.95 -30.93
N ALA A 41 -27.91 30.84 -31.48
CA ALA A 41 -27.11 29.62 -31.70
C ALA A 41 -26.52 29.47 -33.12
N GLY A 42 -25.32 28.88 -33.17
CA GLY A 42 -25.10 27.57 -33.81
C GLY A 42 -24.91 27.45 -35.33
N LEU A 43 -23.91 26.65 -35.73
CA LEU A 43 -24.04 25.69 -36.83
C LEU A 43 -23.07 24.51 -36.63
N LEU A 44 -23.33 23.38 -37.31
CA LEU A 44 -22.57 22.14 -37.20
C LEU A 44 -21.46 22.04 -38.26
N CYS A 45 -20.42 21.28 -37.95
CA CYS A 45 -19.81 20.34 -38.90
C CYS A 45 -19.39 19.08 -38.15
N ALA A 46 -19.73 17.91 -38.70
CA ALA A 46 -19.44 16.61 -38.10
C ALA A 46 -18.34 15.89 -38.89
N GLY A 47 -17.40 15.27 -38.16
CA GLY A 47 -16.42 14.33 -38.73
C GLY A 47 -16.49 13.01 -37.96
N ALA A 48 -16.91 11.94 -38.62
CA ALA A 48 -17.09 10.64 -37.99
C ALA A 48 -15.85 9.75 -38.15
N ALA A 49 -15.46 9.06 -37.08
CA ALA A 49 -14.53 7.94 -37.10
C ALA A 49 -15.11 6.83 -36.22
N LEU A 50 -15.41 5.66 -36.81
CA LEU A 50 -15.87 4.51 -36.04
C LEU A 50 -14.69 3.76 -35.43
N GLY A 51 -14.72 3.56 -34.11
CA GLY A 51 -13.87 2.64 -33.38
C GLY A 51 -14.71 1.84 -32.40
N ILE A 52 -15.08 0.61 -32.75
CA ILE A 52 -15.88 -0.26 -31.88
C ILE A 52 -14.95 -0.92 -30.87
N ALA A 53 -14.85 -0.35 -29.67
CA ALA A 53 -14.36 -1.09 -28.52
C ALA A 53 -15.40 -2.13 -28.10
N PRO A 54 -15.04 -3.41 -27.88
CA PRO A 54 -15.98 -4.41 -27.43
C PRO A 54 -16.37 -4.14 -25.97
N ALA A 55 -17.65 -3.91 -25.71
CA ALA A 55 -18.17 -3.94 -24.36
C ALA A 55 -18.12 -5.38 -23.83
N MET A 56 -17.10 -5.70 -23.03
CA MET A 56 -17.08 -6.95 -22.29
C MET A 56 -18.18 -6.90 -21.23
N ALA A 57 -19.25 -7.67 -21.44
CA ALA A 57 -20.24 -7.93 -20.41
C ALA A 57 -19.56 -8.63 -19.22
N PRO A 58 -20.03 -8.43 -17.97
CA PRO A 58 -19.54 -9.18 -16.83
C PRO A 58 -19.72 -10.68 -17.09
N ALA A 59 -18.68 -11.46 -16.80
CA ALA A 59 -18.73 -12.91 -16.99
C ALA A 59 -19.80 -13.52 -16.07
N ALA A 60 -20.85 -14.07 -16.67
CA ALA A 60 -21.94 -14.69 -15.92
C ALA A 60 -21.44 -15.92 -15.14
N GLU A 61 -21.94 -16.11 -13.91
CA GLU A 61 -21.68 -17.33 -13.14
C GLU A 61 -22.24 -18.55 -13.87
N VAL A 62 -21.47 -19.63 -13.96
CA VAL A 62 -21.92 -20.86 -14.64
C VAL A 62 -22.04 -21.98 -13.62
N ALA A 63 -23.26 -22.48 -13.41
CA ALA A 63 -23.51 -23.62 -12.54
C ALA A 63 -22.85 -24.90 -13.06
N VAL A 64 -22.01 -25.50 -12.24
CA VAL A 64 -21.29 -26.75 -12.52
C VAL A 64 -21.61 -27.88 -11.54
N ALA A 65 -22.27 -27.60 -10.42
CA ALA A 65 -23.04 -28.59 -9.66
C ALA A 65 -24.23 -27.93 -8.94
N ALA A 66 -25.30 -28.69 -8.67
CA ALA A 66 -26.47 -28.19 -7.94
C ALA A 66 -27.25 -29.30 -7.22
N THR A 67 -27.88 -28.93 -6.12
CA THR A 67 -28.98 -29.62 -5.41
C THR A 67 -30.05 -28.59 -5.04
N ASP A 68 -31.15 -29.01 -4.41
CA ASP A 68 -32.26 -28.12 -4.01
C ASP A 68 -31.84 -26.98 -3.04
N THR A 69 -30.66 -27.04 -2.43
CA THR A 69 -30.15 -26.04 -1.47
C THR A 69 -28.67 -25.67 -1.61
N VAL A 70 -27.90 -26.33 -2.49
CA VAL A 70 -26.44 -26.11 -2.63
C VAL A 70 -26.07 -26.04 -4.11
N THR A 71 -25.45 -24.94 -4.55
CA THR A 71 -25.05 -24.73 -5.94
C THR A 71 -23.57 -24.39 -6.05
N ALA A 72 -22.79 -25.24 -6.72
CA ALA A 72 -21.44 -24.91 -7.15
C ALA A 72 -21.49 -24.20 -8.51
N VAL A 73 -21.05 -22.95 -8.55
CA VAL A 73 -20.81 -22.20 -9.79
C VAL A 73 -19.30 -22.06 -10.03
N VAL A 74 -18.91 -21.84 -11.28
CA VAL A 74 -17.62 -21.22 -11.58
C VAL A 74 -17.83 -19.73 -11.82
N GLN A 75 -16.97 -18.92 -11.20
CA GLN A 75 -16.84 -17.49 -11.43
C GLN A 75 -15.58 -17.26 -12.29
N PRO A 76 -15.69 -16.99 -13.60
CA PRO A 76 -14.53 -16.71 -14.45
C PRO A 76 -13.88 -15.38 -14.02
N ASN A 77 -12.61 -15.43 -13.59
CA ASN A 77 -11.88 -14.26 -13.09
C ASN A 77 -10.79 -13.77 -14.07
N SER A 78 -10.42 -14.58 -15.07
CA SER A 78 -9.53 -14.19 -16.17
C SER A 78 -9.90 -14.98 -17.42
N THR A 79 -9.90 -14.35 -18.60
CA THR A 79 -10.30 -14.98 -19.87
C THR A 79 -9.39 -14.58 -21.02
N TRP A 80 -9.17 -15.49 -21.97
CA TRP A 80 -8.44 -15.25 -23.22
C TRP A 80 -9.04 -16.06 -24.37
N SER A 81 -8.54 -15.87 -25.60
CA SER A 81 -9.17 -16.40 -26.83
C SER A 81 -9.20 -17.94 -26.95
N SER A 82 -8.52 -18.67 -26.07
CA SER A 82 -8.38 -20.14 -26.11
C SER A 82 -8.54 -20.80 -24.75
N GLY A 83 -8.94 -20.07 -23.70
CA GLY A 83 -8.97 -20.56 -22.33
C GLY A 83 -9.30 -19.46 -21.33
N TRP A 84 -9.37 -19.83 -20.05
CA TRP A 84 -9.78 -18.93 -18.98
C TRP A 84 -9.45 -19.55 -17.62
N CYS A 85 -9.48 -18.76 -16.54
CA CYS A 85 -9.40 -19.22 -15.16
C CYS A 85 -10.65 -18.78 -14.39
N GLY A 86 -11.02 -19.54 -13.35
CA GLY A 86 -12.13 -19.18 -12.48
C GLY A 86 -12.14 -19.90 -11.14
N ALA A 87 -12.74 -19.25 -10.15
CA ALA A 87 -12.96 -19.80 -8.81
C ALA A 87 -14.20 -20.70 -8.78
N ILE A 88 -14.15 -21.78 -8.02
CA ILE A 88 -15.27 -22.68 -7.71
C ILE A 88 -15.97 -22.12 -6.47
N ALA A 89 -17.15 -21.54 -6.64
CA ALA A 89 -17.96 -21.00 -5.56
C ALA A 89 -19.13 -21.94 -5.25
N VAL A 90 -19.05 -22.69 -4.14
CA VAL A 90 -20.13 -23.53 -3.61
C VAL A 90 -21.02 -22.68 -2.71
N ARG A 91 -22.11 -22.17 -3.27
CA ARG A 91 -23.21 -21.46 -2.57
C ARG A 91 -24.08 -22.47 -1.81
N ASN A 92 -24.56 -22.08 -0.63
CA ASN A 92 -25.45 -22.88 0.23
C ASN A 92 -26.60 -22.00 0.71
N ASP A 93 -27.75 -22.14 0.07
CA ASP A 93 -28.98 -21.42 0.38
C ASP A 93 -29.81 -22.14 1.48
N GLY A 94 -29.30 -23.28 1.98
CA GLY A 94 -29.88 -24.03 3.08
C GLY A 94 -29.62 -23.42 4.47
N SER A 95 -30.42 -23.83 5.45
CA SER A 95 -30.37 -23.36 6.84
C SER A 95 -29.32 -24.06 7.73
N ARG A 96 -28.43 -24.88 7.14
CA ARG A 96 -27.34 -25.59 7.81
C ARG A 96 -26.07 -25.49 6.97
N GLY A 97 -24.92 -25.36 7.62
CA GLY A 97 -23.63 -25.37 6.93
C GLY A 97 -23.35 -26.71 6.26
N VAL A 98 -22.64 -26.69 5.14
CA VAL A 98 -22.30 -27.89 4.36
C VAL A 98 -20.81 -27.92 4.08
N SER A 99 -20.20 -29.10 4.20
CA SER A 99 -18.77 -29.32 3.90
C SER A 99 -18.61 -29.96 2.52
N PRO A 100 -18.33 -29.18 1.46
CA PRO A 100 -18.15 -29.70 0.11
C PRO A 100 -16.88 -30.57 0.02
N ALA A 101 -17.02 -31.83 -0.39
CA ALA A 101 -15.88 -32.76 -0.55
C ALA A 101 -15.38 -32.81 -2.00
N THR A 102 -16.28 -32.91 -2.99
CA THR A 102 -15.87 -32.86 -4.41
C THR A 102 -16.85 -32.09 -5.28
N VAL A 103 -16.34 -31.33 -6.24
CA VAL A 103 -17.12 -30.73 -7.35
C VAL A 103 -16.67 -31.39 -8.65
N SER A 104 -17.59 -31.91 -9.44
CA SER A 104 -17.30 -32.59 -10.71
C SER A 104 -18.10 -32.03 -11.88
N PHE A 105 -17.45 -31.90 -13.02
CA PHE A 105 -17.99 -31.30 -14.24
C PHE A 105 -17.37 -31.92 -15.49
N THR A 106 -17.96 -31.63 -16.65
CA THR A 106 -17.49 -32.14 -17.95
C THR A 106 -16.92 -31.00 -18.78
N LEU A 107 -15.70 -31.18 -19.26
CA LEU A 107 -14.97 -30.24 -20.10
C LEU A 107 -15.60 -30.14 -21.51
N PRO A 108 -15.58 -28.95 -22.14
CA PRO A 108 -15.84 -28.82 -23.57
C PRO A 108 -14.89 -29.68 -24.41
N ALA A 109 -15.32 -30.10 -25.60
CA ALA A 109 -14.47 -30.85 -26.52
C ALA A 109 -13.20 -30.05 -26.87
N GLY A 110 -12.03 -30.69 -26.73
CA GLY A 110 -10.73 -30.06 -26.95
C GLY A 110 -10.16 -29.27 -25.77
N ALA A 111 -10.92 -29.08 -24.67
CA ALA A 111 -10.43 -28.39 -23.49
C ALA A 111 -9.64 -29.30 -22.55
N THR A 112 -8.64 -28.75 -21.86
CA THR A 112 -7.87 -29.41 -20.79
C THR A 112 -7.69 -28.47 -19.59
N VAL A 113 -7.59 -29.04 -18.39
CA VAL A 113 -7.22 -28.30 -17.18
C VAL A 113 -5.71 -28.03 -17.21
N ARG A 114 -5.32 -26.76 -17.13
CA ARG A 114 -3.91 -26.30 -17.16
C ARG A 114 -3.33 -26.10 -15.76
N ASN A 115 -4.14 -25.65 -14.81
CA ASN A 115 -3.73 -25.37 -13.44
C ASN A 115 -4.93 -25.52 -12.49
N VAL A 116 -4.66 -25.80 -11.21
CA VAL A 116 -5.65 -25.96 -10.14
C VAL A 116 -5.05 -25.40 -8.86
N TRP A 117 -5.83 -24.68 -8.05
CA TRP A 117 -5.40 -24.17 -6.75
C TRP A 117 -6.37 -24.53 -5.65
N ASN A 118 -5.81 -24.78 -4.45
CA ASN A 118 -6.53 -25.19 -3.25
C ASN A 118 -7.51 -26.36 -3.47
N ALA A 119 -7.21 -27.27 -4.39
CA ALA A 119 -7.98 -28.47 -4.71
C ALA A 119 -7.09 -29.47 -5.48
N GLU A 120 -7.44 -30.76 -5.44
CA GLU A 120 -6.78 -31.82 -6.20
C GLU A 120 -7.67 -32.25 -7.37
N ALA A 121 -7.13 -32.37 -8.59
CA ALA A 121 -7.92 -32.70 -9.77
C ALA A 121 -7.67 -34.12 -10.30
N ALA A 122 -8.71 -34.94 -10.31
CA ALA A 122 -8.76 -36.19 -11.06
C ALA A 122 -9.51 -35.96 -12.39
N THR A 123 -8.99 -36.50 -13.50
CA THR A 123 -9.62 -36.39 -14.82
C THR A 123 -9.81 -37.78 -15.43
N SER A 124 -11.01 -38.07 -15.95
CA SER A 124 -11.34 -39.32 -16.63
C SER A 124 -12.16 -39.01 -17.89
N GLY A 125 -11.57 -39.24 -19.06
CA GLY A 125 -12.09 -38.74 -20.33
C GLY A 125 -12.21 -37.21 -20.30
N THR A 126 -13.41 -36.68 -20.58
CA THR A 126 -13.72 -35.25 -20.43
C THR A 126 -14.26 -34.87 -19.06
N ARG A 127 -14.47 -35.81 -18.12
CA ARG A 127 -14.97 -35.50 -16.78
C ARG A 127 -13.81 -35.17 -15.84
N VAL A 128 -13.92 -34.04 -15.14
CA VAL A 128 -13.01 -33.60 -14.09
C VAL A 128 -13.74 -33.69 -12.75
N THR A 129 -13.05 -34.14 -11.71
CA THR A 129 -13.47 -34.06 -10.32
C THR A 129 -12.40 -33.31 -9.53
N LEU A 130 -12.78 -32.20 -8.91
CA LEU A 130 -11.96 -31.45 -7.98
C LEU A 130 -12.27 -31.92 -6.56
N GLY A 131 -11.31 -32.60 -5.93
CA GLY A 131 -11.29 -32.85 -4.49
C GLY A 131 -10.98 -31.55 -3.76
N LEU A 132 -11.92 -31.11 -2.91
CA LEU A 132 -11.83 -29.89 -2.14
C LEU A 132 -11.16 -30.18 -0.79
N PRO A 133 -10.46 -29.20 -0.19
CA PRO A 133 -9.61 -29.45 0.98
C PRO A 133 -10.49 -29.74 2.20
N GLY A 134 -10.01 -30.57 3.14
CA GLY A 134 -10.80 -31.03 4.29
C GLY A 134 -11.29 -29.97 5.29
N GLY A 135 -10.96 -28.69 5.07
CA GLY A 135 -11.53 -27.53 5.78
C GLY A 135 -12.52 -26.71 4.96
N ALA A 136 -12.91 -27.14 3.76
CA ALA A 136 -13.89 -26.46 2.92
C ALA A 136 -15.28 -26.55 3.54
N HIS A 137 -15.93 -25.41 3.73
CA HIS A 137 -17.25 -25.30 4.37
C HIS A 137 -17.99 -24.07 3.86
N ALA A 138 -19.21 -24.27 3.37
CA ALA A 138 -20.14 -23.22 2.98
C ALA A 138 -21.21 -23.05 4.10
N PRO A 139 -21.19 -21.93 4.85
CA PRO A 139 -22.15 -21.69 5.94
C PRO A 139 -23.59 -21.50 5.41
N PRO A 140 -24.62 -21.52 6.29
CA PRO A 140 -26.00 -21.23 5.90
C PRO A 140 -26.11 -19.85 5.23
N ALA A 141 -26.85 -19.78 4.12
CA ALA A 141 -26.99 -18.57 3.28
C ALA A 141 -25.65 -17.93 2.87
N GLY A 142 -24.60 -18.75 2.69
CA GLY A 142 -23.24 -18.31 2.37
C GLY A 142 -22.55 -19.22 1.35
N ALA A 143 -21.24 -19.03 1.14
CA ALA A 143 -20.50 -19.77 0.12
C ALA A 143 -19.05 -20.10 0.53
N TYR A 144 -18.51 -21.15 -0.08
CA TYR A 144 -17.09 -21.48 -0.11
C TYR A 144 -16.52 -21.19 -1.50
N SER A 145 -15.44 -20.40 -1.61
CA SER A 145 -14.89 -19.94 -2.91
C SER A 145 -13.36 -20.05 -3.07
N ALA A 146 -12.67 -20.74 -2.16
CA ALA A 146 -11.20 -20.69 -2.09
C ALA A 146 -10.47 -21.58 -3.12
N SER A 147 -11.15 -22.53 -3.77
CA SER A 147 -10.59 -23.39 -4.81
C SER A 147 -10.86 -22.85 -6.21
N GLY A 148 -10.08 -23.27 -7.21
CA GLY A 148 -10.36 -22.97 -8.61
C GLY A 148 -9.38 -23.60 -9.57
N PHE A 149 -9.55 -23.30 -10.86
CA PHE A 149 -8.82 -23.94 -11.95
C PHE A 149 -8.72 -23.03 -13.18
N CYS A 150 -7.82 -23.40 -14.10
CA CYS A 150 -7.68 -22.79 -15.41
C CYS A 150 -7.91 -23.83 -16.52
N LEU A 151 -8.67 -23.48 -17.55
CA LEU A 151 -8.80 -24.24 -18.79
C LEU A 151 -7.95 -23.65 -19.92
N THR A 152 -7.54 -24.51 -20.84
CA THR A 152 -7.02 -24.17 -22.16
C THR A 152 -7.65 -25.09 -23.22
N GLY A 153 -7.61 -24.71 -24.49
CA GLY A 153 -8.22 -25.44 -25.61
C GLY A 153 -9.70 -25.11 -25.86
N SER A 154 -10.39 -24.39 -24.98
CA SER A 154 -11.72 -23.85 -25.24
C SER A 154 -12.03 -22.61 -24.37
N PRO A 155 -12.67 -21.56 -24.93
CA PRO A 155 -13.22 -20.45 -24.16
C PRO A 155 -14.60 -20.77 -23.53
N ALA A 156 -15.18 -21.94 -23.83
CA ALA A 156 -16.48 -22.33 -23.26
C ALA A 156 -16.34 -22.77 -21.78
N PRO A 157 -17.38 -22.55 -20.95
CA PRO A 157 -17.42 -23.04 -19.58
C PRO A 157 -17.77 -24.55 -19.52
N PRO A 158 -17.59 -25.22 -18.37
CA PRO A 158 -17.87 -26.65 -18.22
C PRO A 158 -19.38 -26.92 -18.07
N THR A 159 -19.80 -28.16 -18.26
CA THR A 159 -21.23 -28.56 -18.20
C THR A 159 -21.44 -29.91 -17.51
N ALA A 160 -22.71 -30.31 -17.33
CA ALA A 160 -23.17 -31.58 -16.74
C ALA A 160 -22.75 -31.81 -15.25
N PRO A 161 -23.65 -31.53 -14.29
CA PRO A 161 -23.30 -31.41 -12.87
C PRO A 161 -23.03 -32.74 -12.13
N GLY A 162 -22.29 -32.65 -11.01
CA GLY A 162 -22.23 -33.68 -9.98
C GLY A 162 -21.33 -33.26 -8.81
N PHE A 163 -21.73 -33.53 -7.57
CA PHE A 163 -21.07 -33.03 -6.37
C PHE A 163 -21.28 -33.97 -5.18
N THR A 164 -20.32 -33.99 -4.25
CA THR A 164 -20.42 -34.78 -3.00
C THR A 164 -20.07 -33.94 -1.77
N LEU A 165 -20.76 -34.24 -0.67
CA LEU A 165 -20.48 -33.70 0.67
C LEU A 165 -19.54 -34.65 1.43
N ALA A 166 -18.80 -34.12 2.40
CA ALA A 166 -18.00 -34.92 3.32
C ALA A 166 -18.93 -35.66 4.31
N GLU A 167 -19.07 -36.98 4.12
CA GLU A 167 -19.83 -37.97 4.89
C GLU A 167 -21.20 -37.54 5.48
N GLY A 168 -22.29 -38.14 4.95
CA GLY A 168 -23.63 -38.02 5.52
C GLY A 168 -24.76 -37.72 4.53
N GLY A 169 -24.45 -37.56 3.24
CA GLY A 169 -25.46 -37.34 2.19
C GLY A 169 -25.12 -38.08 0.89
N ALA A 170 -26.09 -38.83 0.36
CA ALA A 170 -25.92 -39.61 -0.87
C ALA A 170 -25.84 -38.72 -2.12
N ALA A 171 -25.13 -39.18 -3.15
CA ALA A 171 -25.09 -38.53 -4.45
C ALA A 171 -26.45 -38.64 -5.18
N VAL A 172 -26.87 -37.56 -5.86
CA VAL A 172 -28.15 -37.48 -6.57
C VAL A 172 -27.91 -37.14 -8.04
N ALA A 173 -28.64 -37.81 -8.95
CA ALA A 173 -28.58 -37.58 -10.39
C ALA A 173 -29.76 -36.75 -10.91
N ALA A 174 -29.56 -36.06 -12.04
CA ALA A 174 -30.41 -34.95 -12.48
C ALA A 174 -31.71 -35.34 -13.23
N ALA A 175 -32.65 -34.37 -13.29
CA ALA A 175 -33.86 -34.37 -14.13
C ALA A 175 -33.95 -33.04 -14.93
N PRO A 176 -34.72 -32.96 -16.04
CA PRO A 176 -34.51 -31.95 -17.09
C PRO A 176 -35.40 -30.69 -17.02
N ALA A 177 -35.00 -29.66 -17.79
CA ALA A 177 -35.64 -28.35 -17.84
C ALA A 177 -36.63 -28.13 -19.02
N PRO A 178 -37.65 -27.29 -18.80
CA PRO A 178 -38.20 -26.32 -19.77
C PRO A 178 -38.08 -24.87 -19.22
N GLY A 179 -38.36 -23.79 -19.93
CA GLY A 179 -38.79 -23.56 -21.32
C GLY A 179 -39.25 -22.09 -21.48
N THR A 180 -39.09 -21.47 -22.65
CA THR A 180 -39.30 -20.02 -22.87
C THR A 180 -40.75 -19.61 -23.17
N ALA A 181 -41.24 -18.50 -22.58
CA ALA A 181 -42.45 -17.79 -23.02
C ALA A 181 -42.49 -16.31 -22.60
N SER A 182 -43.29 -15.51 -23.31
CA SER A 182 -43.27 -14.04 -23.40
C SER A 182 -44.29 -13.27 -22.50
N THR A 183 -44.16 -11.94 -22.47
CA THR A 183 -45.05 -10.92 -21.86
C THR A 183 -46.45 -10.83 -22.49
N PRO A 184 -47.41 -10.17 -21.82
CA PRO A 184 -47.96 -8.92 -22.39
C PRO A 184 -48.17 -7.76 -21.36
N VAL A 185 -48.93 -6.72 -21.72
CA VAL A 185 -48.93 -5.35 -21.15
C VAL A 185 -50.36 -4.86 -20.79
N ASP A 186 -50.52 -4.13 -19.68
CA ASP A 186 -51.45 -3.00 -19.44
C ASP A 186 -51.34 -2.54 -17.94
N GLY A 187 -51.77 -1.37 -17.47
CA GLY A 187 -52.33 -0.18 -18.13
C GLY A 187 -53.02 0.79 -17.13
N THR A 188 -53.03 2.11 -17.44
CA THR A 188 -53.78 3.21 -16.75
C THR A 188 -53.31 3.76 -15.39
N ALA A 189 -53.72 5.00 -15.08
CA ALA A 189 -53.49 5.76 -13.85
C ALA A 189 -54.63 6.80 -13.62
N PRO A 190 -54.83 7.32 -12.39
CA PRO A 190 -55.34 8.70 -12.18
C PRO A 190 -54.59 9.48 -11.07
N THR A 191 -55.08 10.68 -10.68
CA THR A 191 -54.26 11.79 -10.14
C THR A 191 -54.91 12.55 -8.95
N ALA A 192 -54.11 12.91 -7.92
CA ALA A 192 -54.33 13.97 -6.89
C ALA A 192 -55.60 13.88 -5.98
N SER A 193 -55.75 14.43 -4.76
CA SER A 193 -54.96 15.19 -3.74
C SER A 193 -55.78 15.24 -2.42
N PRO A 194 -55.42 15.91 -1.28
CA PRO A 194 -54.19 16.61 -0.87
C PRO A 194 -53.68 16.18 0.55
N THR A 195 -53.23 17.13 1.38
CA THR A 195 -52.57 17.02 2.72
C THR A 195 -53.54 17.18 3.91
N PRO A 196 -53.18 16.68 5.12
CA PRO A 196 -52.97 17.62 6.24
C PRO A 196 -51.64 17.43 6.99
N THR A 197 -51.19 18.49 7.66
CA THR A 197 -49.85 18.66 8.26
C THR A 197 -49.66 17.90 9.58
N ALA A 198 -48.45 17.36 9.80
CA ALA A 198 -47.93 17.00 11.12
C ALA A 198 -46.55 17.65 11.34
N THR A 199 -46.30 18.18 12.53
CA THR A 199 -45.05 18.87 12.89
C THR A 199 -43.93 17.86 13.14
N ALA A 200 -42.82 17.97 12.40
CA ALA A 200 -41.61 17.20 12.65
C ALA A 200 -40.72 17.90 13.69
N ALA A 201 -40.06 17.12 14.55
CA ALA A 201 -39.04 17.61 15.48
C ALA A 201 -37.69 17.81 14.77
N GLU A 202 -36.81 18.63 15.34
CA GLU A 202 -35.47 18.88 14.81
C GLU A 202 -34.65 17.59 14.74
N THR A 203 -34.08 17.31 13.57
CA THR A 203 -33.16 16.19 13.34
C THR A 203 -31.73 16.71 13.43
N PRO A 204 -30.82 16.06 14.18
CA PRO A 204 -29.42 16.48 14.23
C PRO A 204 -28.77 16.39 12.84
N SER A 205 -27.94 17.37 12.50
CA SER A 205 -27.34 17.49 11.17
C SER A 205 -26.52 16.25 10.80
N SER A 206 -26.81 15.66 9.64
CA SER A 206 -26.00 14.56 9.10
C SER A 206 -24.64 15.06 8.66
N THR A 207 -23.56 14.40 9.08
CA THR A 207 -22.20 14.64 8.60
C THR A 207 -22.16 14.56 7.07
N ALA A 208 -21.68 15.61 6.41
CA ALA A 208 -21.61 15.62 4.95
C ALA A 208 -20.54 14.64 4.46
N VAL A 209 -20.88 13.81 3.47
CA VAL A 209 -19.90 12.98 2.76
C VAL A 209 -18.95 13.92 2.00
N PRO A 210 -17.63 13.85 2.22
CA PRO A 210 -16.69 14.77 1.61
C PRO A 210 -16.60 14.57 0.10
N THR A 211 -16.56 15.68 -0.64
CA THR A 211 -16.34 15.67 -2.09
C THR A 211 -14.91 15.16 -2.42
N PRO A 212 -14.71 14.44 -3.54
CA PRO A 212 -13.36 14.12 -4.03
C PRO A 212 -12.53 15.42 -4.22
N PRO A 213 -11.23 15.41 -3.90
CA PRO A 213 -10.42 16.62 -3.93
C PRO A 213 -10.21 17.16 -5.35
N PRO A 214 -10.07 18.49 -5.53
CA PRO A 214 -9.85 19.09 -6.83
C PRO A 214 -8.44 18.76 -7.39
N PRO A 215 -8.26 18.72 -8.72
CA PRO A 215 -6.93 18.71 -9.33
C PRO A 215 -6.21 20.03 -9.06
N PHE A 216 -4.86 20.04 -9.06
CA PHE A 216 -4.06 21.24 -8.77
C PHE A 216 -4.43 22.49 -9.59
N THR A 217 -4.87 22.35 -10.85
CA THR A 217 -5.37 23.47 -11.65
C THR A 217 -6.65 24.14 -11.11
N ALA A 218 -7.23 23.58 -10.05
CA ALA A 218 -8.30 24.12 -9.23
C ALA A 218 -7.96 24.13 -7.72
N VAL A 219 -6.67 23.99 -7.35
CA VAL A 219 -6.13 24.27 -6.01
C VAL A 219 -5.40 25.60 -6.08
N ALA A 220 -5.81 26.58 -5.27
CA ALA A 220 -5.13 27.87 -5.23
C ALA A 220 -4.03 27.84 -4.16
N THR A 221 -2.76 27.95 -4.55
CA THR A 221 -1.67 28.10 -3.57
C THR A 221 -1.46 29.57 -3.19
N PRO A 222 -0.95 29.88 -1.99
CA PRO A 222 -0.33 28.99 -1.01
C PRO A 222 -1.31 28.12 -0.20
N LEU A 223 -0.80 27.02 0.36
CA LEU A 223 -1.56 26.17 1.28
C LEU A 223 -1.38 26.61 2.74
N SER A 224 -2.36 26.31 3.59
CA SER A 224 -2.29 26.54 5.03
C SER A 224 -3.04 25.45 5.79
N THR A 225 -3.01 25.49 7.12
CA THR A 225 -3.73 24.54 7.99
C THR A 225 -4.77 25.24 8.86
N GLN A 226 -5.98 24.67 8.89
CA GLN A 226 -7.12 25.18 9.64
C GLN A 226 -7.74 24.02 10.43
N GLY A 227 -7.41 23.95 11.73
CA GLY A 227 -7.77 22.79 12.56
C GLY A 227 -7.13 21.51 12.00
N SER A 228 -7.95 20.52 11.70
CA SER A 228 -7.54 19.24 11.10
C SER A 228 -7.46 19.23 9.56
N SER A 229 -7.80 20.33 8.88
CA SER A 229 -7.75 20.41 7.41
C SER A 229 -6.52 21.16 6.90
N ILE A 230 -5.85 20.62 5.87
CA ILE A 230 -5.07 21.44 4.94
C ILE A 230 -6.09 22.19 4.08
N VAL A 231 -5.89 23.49 3.87
CA VAL A 231 -6.77 24.33 3.05
C VAL A 231 -5.96 25.12 2.02
N ASP A 232 -6.59 25.42 0.89
CA ASP A 232 -6.05 26.28 -0.15
C ASP A 232 -6.25 27.78 0.14
N ALA A 233 -5.80 28.66 -0.76
CA ALA A 233 -5.85 30.11 -0.60
C ALA A 233 -7.29 30.70 -0.57
N GLU A 234 -8.31 29.95 -1.00
CA GLU A 234 -9.72 30.32 -0.79
C GLU A 234 -10.33 29.68 0.49
N GLY A 235 -9.53 28.95 1.27
CA GLY A 235 -9.97 28.25 2.48
C GLY A 235 -10.72 26.94 2.19
N ARG A 236 -10.56 26.36 1.00
CA ARG A 236 -11.23 25.10 0.63
C ARG A 236 -10.38 23.92 1.13
N PRO A 237 -10.94 22.93 1.84
CA PRO A 237 -10.20 21.76 2.29
C PRO A 237 -9.60 20.95 1.13
N ILE A 238 -8.30 20.71 1.20
CA ILE A 238 -7.53 19.92 0.25
C ILE A 238 -7.08 18.61 0.91
N VAL A 239 -7.05 17.55 0.11
CA VAL A 239 -6.38 16.29 0.47
C VAL A 239 -5.25 16.08 -0.53
N LEU A 240 -4.02 16.02 -0.03
CA LEU A 240 -2.87 15.64 -0.84
C LEU A 240 -2.93 14.12 -1.04
N GLN A 241 -2.86 13.68 -2.30
CA GLN A 241 -3.01 12.30 -2.75
C GLN A 241 -1.88 12.03 -3.74
N GLY A 242 -0.80 11.42 -3.25
CA GLY A 242 0.46 11.41 -3.98
C GLY A 242 1.24 10.11 -3.92
N VAL A 243 2.46 10.18 -4.46
CA VAL A 243 3.45 9.09 -4.47
C VAL A 243 4.81 9.62 -4.08
N ASN A 244 5.64 8.78 -3.49
CA ASN A 244 7.05 9.07 -3.24
C ASN A 244 7.84 8.67 -4.49
N TRP A 245 8.59 9.60 -5.12
CA TRP A 245 9.47 9.29 -6.26
C TRP A 245 10.93 9.46 -5.83
N PHE A 246 11.48 8.40 -5.24
CA PHE A 246 12.82 8.39 -4.65
C PHE A 246 13.94 8.28 -5.70
N GLY A 247 15.14 8.77 -5.35
CA GLY A 247 16.40 8.67 -6.06
C GLY A 247 17.35 9.88 -5.92
N PHE A 248 16.91 11.03 -5.38
CA PHE A 248 17.86 12.12 -5.04
C PHE A 248 18.58 11.86 -3.70
N GLU A 249 18.11 10.91 -2.90
CA GLU A 249 18.68 10.47 -1.63
C GLU A 249 19.67 9.29 -1.76
N THR A 250 19.82 8.72 -2.95
CA THR A 250 20.85 7.71 -3.25
C THR A 250 22.01 8.34 -4.02
N HIS A 251 23.09 7.58 -4.18
CA HIS A 251 24.24 7.86 -5.06
C HIS A 251 23.90 8.16 -6.55
N ASN A 252 22.63 8.06 -6.96
CA ASN A 252 22.20 8.59 -8.25
C ASN A 252 22.09 10.12 -8.24
N HIS A 253 21.78 10.73 -7.10
CA HIS A 253 21.40 12.14 -6.97
C HIS A 253 20.32 12.58 -7.98
N ALA A 254 19.44 11.66 -8.40
CA ALA A 254 18.39 11.90 -9.39
C ALA A 254 17.31 10.79 -9.28
N PRO A 255 16.02 11.12 -9.48
CA PRO A 255 14.94 10.16 -9.29
C PRO A 255 15.13 8.90 -10.12
N HIS A 256 14.88 7.73 -9.51
CA HIS A 256 15.12 6.45 -10.15
C HIS A 256 14.18 6.23 -11.35
N GLY A 257 14.62 5.37 -12.28
CA GLY A 257 13.88 5.03 -13.49
C GLY A 257 14.15 5.93 -14.70
N LEU A 258 14.92 7.01 -14.56
CA LEU A 258 15.33 7.87 -15.68
C LEU A 258 16.29 7.19 -16.67
N TRP A 259 16.84 6.03 -16.32
CA TRP A 259 17.49 5.11 -17.26
C TRP A 259 16.47 4.45 -18.21
N SER A 260 15.25 4.21 -17.75
CA SER A 260 14.17 3.53 -18.50
C SER A 260 13.16 4.47 -19.17
N ARG A 261 12.98 5.69 -18.64
CA ARG A 261 11.91 6.63 -19.01
C ARG A 261 12.40 8.07 -19.11
N ASP A 262 11.59 8.90 -19.76
CA ASP A 262 11.73 10.36 -19.69
C ASP A 262 11.04 10.90 -18.43
N TYR A 263 11.59 11.93 -17.79
CA TYR A 263 10.97 12.54 -16.60
C TYR A 263 9.58 13.16 -16.90
N LYS A 264 9.37 13.73 -18.10
CA LYS A 264 8.07 14.30 -18.51
C LYS A 264 7.02 13.21 -18.67
N ASP A 265 7.42 12.04 -19.16
CA ASP A 265 6.62 10.82 -19.25
C ASP A 265 6.25 10.26 -17.86
N MET A 266 7.17 10.29 -16.89
CA MET A 266 6.91 9.85 -15.51
C MET A 266 5.86 10.77 -14.85
N LEU A 267 6.09 12.08 -14.89
CA LEU A 267 5.16 13.08 -14.37
C LEU A 267 3.78 12.98 -15.02
N ALA A 268 3.72 12.79 -16.35
CA ALA A 268 2.46 12.66 -17.08
C ALA A 268 1.71 11.39 -16.69
N GLN A 269 2.41 10.29 -16.44
CA GLN A 269 1.80 9.04 -16.00
C GLN A 269 1.29 9.15 -14.56
N ILE A 270 2.08 9.69 -13.63
CA ILE A 270 1.64 10.02 -12.26
C ILE A 270 0.37 10.88 -12.31
N LYS A 271 0.37 11.94 -13.12
CA LYS A 271 -0.77 12.85 -13.27
C LYS A 271 -2.01 12.16 -13.85
N SER A 272 -1.83 11.27 -14.82
CA SER A 272 -2.93 10.52 -15.46
C SER A 272 -3.61 9.52 -14.52
N LEU A 273 -2.90 9.06 -13.48
CA LEU A 273 -3.38 8.13 -12.46
C LEU A 273 -4.08 8.84 -11.28
N GLY A 274 -4.43 10.12 -11.43
CA GLY A 274 -5.22 10.87 -10.44
C GLY A 274 -4.41 11.52 -9.32
N PHE A 275 -3.12 11.22 -9.19
CA PHE A 275 -2.27 11.83 -8.15
C PHE A 275 -2.15 13.36 -8.36
N ASN A 276 -2.10 14.09 -7.24
CA ASN A 276 -1.99 15.55 -7.23
C ASN A 276 -0.67 16.06 -6.60
N THR A 277 0.10 15.19 -5.95
CA THR A 277 1.32 15.52 -5.19
C THR A 277 2.41 14.47 -5.40
N ILE A 278 3.68 14.88 -5.31
CA ILE A 278 4.85 13.98 -5.20
C ILE A 278 5.62 14.37 -3.93
N ARG A 279 5.95 13.39 -3.07
CA ARG A 279 7.02 13.53 -2.07
C ARG A 279 8.34 13.19 -2.75
N LEU A 280 9.32 14.07 -2.63
CA LEU A 280 10.60 14.02 -3.33
C LEU A 280 11.75 13.93 -2.32
N PRO A 281 12.10 12.70 -1.88
CA PRO A 281 13.24 12.43 -1.01
C PRO A 281 14.56 12.95 -1.58
N PHE A 282 15.45 13.52 -0.77
CA PHE A 282 16.81 13.94 -1.12
C PHE A 282 17.82 13.81 0.04
N SER A 283 19.09 13.57 -0.25
CA SER A 283 20.20 13.60 0.72
C SER A 283 20.83 15.01 0.80
N LEU A 284 21.43 15.38 1.93
CA LEU A 284 22.22 16.62 2.00
C LEU A 284 23.47 16.56 1.12
N GLU A 285 24.04 15.36 0.94
CA GLU A 285 25.16 15.07 0.04
C GLU A 285 24.81 15.37 -1.43
N ALA A 286 23.61 14.99 -1.90
CA ALA A 286 23.11 15.36 -3.23
C ALA A 286 23.06 16.86 -3.48
N LEU A 287 22.73 17.66 -2.46
CA LEU A 287 22.71 19.12 -2.58
C LEU A 287 24.13 19.71 -2.73
N GLN A 288 25.17 19.02 -2.24
CA GLN A 288 26.58 19.43 -2.37
C GLN A 288 27.26 18.82 -3.60
N SER A 289 26.69 17.75 -4.16
CA SER A 289 27.20 17.05 -5.35
C SER A 289 27.12 17.91 -6.62
N THR A 290 27.99 17.57 -7.59
CA THR A 290 28.08 18.23 -8.90
C THR A 290 27.64 17.34 -10.06
N SER A 291 27.18 16.11 -9.80
CA SER A 291 26.87 15.13 -10.86
C SER A 291 25.78 14.14 -10.46
N THR A 292 24.81 13.94 -11.35
CA THR A 292 23.81 12.87 -11.29
C THR A 292 24.23 11.62 -12.06
N THR A 293 23.79 10.44 -11.64
CA THR A 293 23.90 9.19 -12.41
C THR A 293 22.52 8.54 -12.61
N GLY A 294 22.44 7.41 -13.32
CA GLY A 294 21.16 6.73 -13.57
C GLY A 294 20.21 7.41 -14.57
N ILE A 295 20.68 8.36 -15.39
CA ILE A 295 19.87 9.05 -16.40
C ILE A 295 20.31 8.62 -17.81
N GLU A 296 19.35 8.19 -18.64
CA GLU A 296 19.57 7.87 -20.07
C GLU A 296 19.15 9.05 -20.96
N TYR A 297 20.00 9.39 -21.96
CA TYR A 297 19.90 10.62 -22.77
C TYR A 297 19.63 10.38 -24.27
N SER A 298 19.70 9.12 -24.72
CA SER A 298 19.51 8.76 -26.13
C SER A 298 18.09 9.03 -26.63
N ASN A 299 17.96 9.26 -27.93
CA ASN A 299 16.70 9.54 -28.61
C ASN A 299 15.96 10.82 -28.11
N GLY A 300 16.68 11.72 -27.42
CA GLY A 300 16.14 12.98 -26.89
C GLY A 300 15.51 12.89 -25.51
N ARG A 301 15.45 11.68 -24.93
CA ARG A 301 15.04 11.44 -23.55
C ARG A 301 15.90 12.25 -22.58
N ASN A 302 15.31 12.84 -21.54
CA ASN A 302 15.98 13.55 -20.43
C ASN A 302 17.01 14.62 -20.87
N ALA A 303 16.97 15.10 -22.11
CA ALA A 303 18.07 15.87 -22.69
C ALA A 303 18.33 17.21 -21.99
N GLU A 304 17.33 17.78 -21.32
CA GLU A 304 17.43 19.01 -20.51
C GLU A 304 18.24 18.79 -19.20
N LEU A 305 18.31 17.53 -18.72
CA LEU A 305 19.04 17.10 -17.52
C LEU A 305 20.54 16.81 -17.80
N ALA A 306 20.97 16.80 -19.07
CA ALA A 306 22.31 16.39 -19.46
C ALA A 306 23.40 17.35 -18.93
N GLY A 307 24.29 16.82 -18.09
CA GLY A 307 25.40 17.58 -17.51
C GLY A 307 24.98 18.56 -16.39
N ARG A 308 23.79 18.38 -15.82
CA ARG A 308 23.26 19.18 -14.72
C ARG A 308 23.76 18.68 -13.36
N THR A 309 23.87 19.62 -12.42
CA THR A 309 23.98 19.30 -10.99
C THR A 309 22.65 18.76 -10.44
N PRO A 310 22.63 18.03 -9.32
CA PRO A 310 21.38 17.51 -8.73
C PRO A 310 20.37 18.61 -8.43
N GLN A 311 20.81 19.77 -7.94
CA GLN A 311 19.94 20.92 -7.71
C GLN A 311 19.32 21.50 -9.01
N GLU A 312 20.01 21.43 -10.15
CA GLU A 312 19.44 21.82 -11.45
C GLU A 312 18.50 20.76 -12.02
N VAL A 313 18.77 19.46 -11.80
CA VAL A 313 17.84 18.39 -12.15
C VAL A 313 16.56 18.52 -11.32
N MET A 314 16.69 18.89 -10.04
CA MET A 314 15.56 19.17 -9.15
C MET A 314 14.75 20.38 -9.64
N ASP A 315 15.36 21.50 -10.02
CA ASP A 315 14.65 22.64 -10.64
C ASP A 315 13.80 22.19 -11.83
N ILE A 316 14.41 21.48 -12.78
CA ILE A 316 13.77 21.10 -14.06
C ILE A 316 12.61 20.13 -13.84
N ILE A 317 12.73 19.20 -12.89
CA ILE A 317 11.66 18.26 -12.54
C ILE A 317 10.52 18.96 -11.78
N ILE A 318 10.83 19.89 -10.87
CA ILE A 318 9.83 20.69 -10.13
C ILE A 318 9.07 21.63 -11.07
N ASP A 319 9.77 22.30 -12.00
CA ASP A 319 9.16 23.24 -12.93
C ASP A 319 8.24 22.53 -13.94
N GLU A 320 8.63 21.36 -14.44
CA GLU A 320 7.74 20.53 -15.28
C GLU A 320 6.58 19.93 -14.47
N ALA A 321 6.80 19.49 -13.23
CA ALA A 321 5.71 19.04 -12.36
C ALA A 321 4.67 20.15 -12.14
N GLY A 322 5.12 21.39 -11.94
CA GLY A 322 4.27 22.57 -11.88
C GLY A 322 3.48 22.80 -13.18
N ARG A 323 4.15 22.68 -14.34
CA ARG A 323 3.50 22.78 -15.66
C ARG A 323 2.43 21.71 -15.91
N GLN A 324 2.62 20.50 -15.38
CA GLN A 324 1.65 19.40 -15.48
C GLN A 324 0.59 19.42 -14.34
N GLY A 325 0.73 20.33 -13.39
CA GLY A 325 -0.19 20.49 -12.27
C GLY A 325 -0.04 19.41 -11.20
N LEU A 326 1.19 19.19 -10.74
CA LEU A 326 1.56 18.36 -9.60
C LEU A 326 2.24 19.23 -8.53
N MET A 327 1.81 19.06 -7.29
CA MET A 327 2.47 19.66 -6.12
C MET A 327 3.70 18.85 -5.72
N ILE A 328 4.68 19.52 -5.11
CA ILE A 328 5.92 18.93 -4.60
C ILE A 328 6.01 19.16 -3.10
N ILE A 329 6.24 18.07 -2.37
CA ILE A 329 6.76 18.04 -1.01
C ILE A 329 8.24 17.70 -1.13
N LEU A 330 9.12 18.55 -0.60
CA LEU A 330 10.55 18.24 -0.49
C LEU A 330 10.78 17.49 0.82
N ASP A 331 11.47 16.36 0.77
CA ASP A 331 11.76 15.50 1.93
C ASP A 331 13.27 15.35 2.11
N ASN A 332 13.81 15.82 3.24
CA ASN A 332 15.20 15.49 3.56
C ASN A 332 15.29 14.06 4.13
N HIS A 333 15.58 13.11 3.26
CA HIS A 333 15.53 11.70 3.60
C HIS A 333 16.72 11.28 4.50
N SER A 334 17.89 11.84 4.22
CA SER A 334 19.16 11.47 4.84
C SER A 334 20.19 12.59 4.83
N GLN A 335 21.28 12.42 5.59
CA GLN A 335 22.43 13.31 5.52
C GLN A 335 23.36 12.90 4.38
N THR A 336 23.82 11.64 4.38
CA THR A 336 24.58 11.03 3.28
C THR A 336 23.69 10.29 2.29
N ASP A 337 24.23 9.98 1.12
CA ASP A 337 23.57 9.09 0.17
C ASP A 337 23.26 7.71 0.77
N ASP A 338 22.12 7.15 0.38
CA ASP A 338 21.56 5.86 0.83
C ASP A 338 21.39 5.76 2.38
N GLY A 339 21.55 6.88 3.11
CA GLY A 339 21.56 7.00 4.57
C GLY A 339 20.18 7.07 5.23
N PHE A 340 19.15 6.40 4.68
CA PHE A 340 17.79 6.44 5.25
C PHE A 340 17.69 5.85 6.67
N MET A 341 18.66 5.02 7.06
CA MET A 341 18.81 4.48 8.42
C MET A 341 19.45 5.47 9.43
N ASP A 342 19.65 6.73 9.06
CA ASP A 342 20.17 7.77 9.97
C ASP A 342 19.08 8.23 10.94
N ASP A 343 19.25 7.89 12.23
CA ASP A 343 18.24 8.01 13.30
C ASP A 343 17.96 9.45 13.78
N LEU A 344 18.88 10.36 13.45
CA LEU A 344 18.85 11.79 13.75
C LEU A 344 19.06 12.61 12.47
N TRP A 345 18.90 13.93 12.58
CA TRP A 345 19.17 14.94 11.55
C TRP A 345 20.59 15.55 11.65
N PHE A 346 21.50 14.94 12.42
CA PHE A 346 22.87 15.43 12.62
C PHE A 346 23.84 14.33 13.09
N GLY A 347 25.11 14.45 12.68
CA GLY A 347 26.23 13.63 13.15
C GLY A 347 26.79 12.67 12.10
N GLN A 348 26.01 12.35 11.07
CA GLN A 348 26.36 11.46 9.95
C GLN A 348 26.91 12.27 8.77
N GLY A 349 27.78 11.67 7.95
CA GLY A 349 28.51 12.34 6.86
C GLY A 349 29.46 13.48 7.26
N GLY A 350 29.49 13.87 8.53
CA GLY A 350 30.10 15.12 9.01
C GLY A 350 29.13 16.31 9.05
N PHE A 351 27.87 16.13 8.65
CA PHE A 351 26.82 17.16 8.71
C PHE A 351 26.39 17.43 10.16
N SER A 352 26.32 18.71 10.54
CA SER A 352 25.75 19.15 11.81
C SER A 352 24.29 19.62 11.66
N GLU A 353 23.60 19.80 12.79
CA GLU A 353 22.26 20.42 12.80
C GLU A 353 22.25 21.81 12.13
N ALA A 354 23.37 22.55 12.18
CA ALA A 354 23.47 23.84 11.51
C ALA A 354 23.56 23.71 9.97
N ASP A 355 24.21 22.65 9.46
CA ASP A 355 24.30 22.38 8.02
C ASP A 355 22.95 21.90 7.46
N TRP A 356 22.24 21.07 8.22
CA TRP A 356 20.86 20.65 7.92
C TRP A 356 19.89 21.84 7.88
N VAL A 357 19.92 22.73 8.89
CA VAL A 357 19.13 23.97 8.88
C VAL A 357 19.53 24.89 7.72
N ALA A 358 20.82 25.03 7.41
CA ALA A 358 21.29 25.86 6.30
C ALA A 358 20.88 25.32 4.92
N ALA A 359 20.85 23.99 4.74
CA ALA A 359 20.30 23.35 3.55
C ALA A 359 18.80 23.64 3.40
N TRP A 360 18.03 23.57 4.49
CA TRP A 360 16.62 23.95 4.49
C TRP A 360 16.39 25.44 4.18
N GLU A 361 17.18 26.34 4.75
CA GLU A 361 17.17 27.76 4.38
C GLU A 361 17.49 27.97 2.89
N ALA A 362 18.43 27.21 2.33
CA ALA A 362 18.82 27.30 0.93
C ALA A 362 17.70 26.82 -0.02
N LEU A 363 17.12 25.63 0.22
CA LEU A 363 16.01 25.10 -0.59
C LEU A 363 14.76 25.98 -0.49
N ALA A 364 14.40 26.44 0.71
CA ALA A 364 13.29 27.36 0.91
C ALA A 364 13.52 28.69 0.18
N SER A 365 14.75 29.22 0.17
CA SER A 365 15.10 30.42 -0.60
C SER A 365 15.09 30.20 -2.12
N ARG A 366 15.47 29.00 -2.58
CA ARG A 366 15.57 28.61 -4.00
C ARG A 366 14.19 28.47 -4.66
N TYR A 367 13.19 28.07 -3.88
CA TYR A 367 11.88 27.65 -4.37
C TYR A 367 10.68 28.45 -3.81
N ALA A 368 10.91 29.51 -3.04
CA ALA A 368 9.85 30.37 -2.49
C ALA A 368 8.97 31.04 -3.58
N ASP A 369 9.43 31.13 -4.82
CA ASP A 369 8.71 31.69 -5.96
C ASP A 369 7.92 30.64 -6.77
N ARG A 370 8.03 29.35 -6.44
CA ARG A 370 7.39 28.24 -7.16
C ARG A 370 6.09 27.81 -6.49
N PRO A 371 4.91 28.18 -7.03
CA PRO A 371 3.63 27.96 -6.38
C PRO A 371 3.21 26.48 -6.28
N ASN A 372 3.95 25.56 -6.88
CA ASN A 372 3.72 24.11 -6.77
C ASN A 372 4.63 23.41 -5.75
N VAL A 373 5.66 24.06 -5.20
CA VAL A 373 6.37 23.53 -4.02
C VAL A 373 5.62 24.00 -2.79
N VAL A 374 4.98 23.06 -2.09
CA VAL A 374 3.97 23.38 -1.07
C VAL A 374 4.39 23.06 0.36
N ALA A 375 5.42 22.23 0.55
CA ALA A 375 5.88 21.84 1.88
C ALA A 375 7.37 21.45 1.94
N ALA A 376 7.93 21.62 3.13
CA ALA A 376 9.15 20.96 3.58
C ALA A 376 8.79 19.87 4.60
N ASP A 377 9.20 18.63 4.32
CA ASP A 377 9.16 17.49 5.24
C ASP A 377 10.57 17.31 5.82
N LEU A 378 10.71 17.68 7.10
CA LEU A 378 11.98 18.22 7.60
C LEU A 378 13.10 17.19 7.75
N LYS A 379 12.77 15.94 8.11
CA LYS A 379 13.68 14.78 8.14
C LYS A 379 12.82 13.52 8.11
N ASN A 380 13.09 12.63 7.16
CA ASN A 380 12.49 11.30 7.11
C ASN A 380 12.83 10.47 8.34
N GLU A 381 11.82 9.79 8.88
CA GLU A 381 11.88 8.75 9.89
C GLU A 381 12.87 8.95 11.05
N PRO A 382 12.71 9.99 11.90
CA PRO A 382 13.46 10.07 13.15
C PRO A 382 13.21 8.84 14.03
N HIS A 383 14.25 8.17 14.52
CA HIS A 383 14.12 6.90 15.23
C HIS A 383 15.25 6.68 16.26
N GLY A 384 15.39 5.48 16.83
CA GLY A 384 16.59 5.08 17.58
C GLY A 384 16.88 5.95 18.81
N SER A 385 17.82 6.89 18.71
CA SER A 385 18.18 7.84 19.76
C SER A 385 17.31 9.10 19.82
N ALA A 386 16.50 9.38 18.79
CA ALA A 386 15.53 10.46 18.75
C ALA A 386 14.51 10.38 19.91
N THR A 387 14.09 11.55 20.39
CA THR A 387 13.15 11.74 21.50
C THR A 387 12.16 12.86 21.19
N TRP A 388 11.06 12.95 21.94
CA TRP A 388 10.05 13.99 21.75
C TRP A 388 9.75 14.70 23.07
N GLY A 389 9.87 16.03 23.10
CA GLY A 389 9.56 16.87 24.26
C GLY A 389 10.59 16.83 25.39
N THR A 390 11.78 16.27 25.16
CA THR A 390 12.85 16.22 26.18
C THR A 390 13.62 17.52 26.33
N GLY A 391 13.51 18.45 25.38
CA GLY A 391 14.33 19.67 25.30
C GLY A 391 15.82 19.43 25.04
N SER A 392 16.23 18.17 24.79
CA SER A 392 17.63 17.80 24.59
C SER A 392 18.12 18.04 23.16
N ALA A 393 19.40 17.75 22.90
CA ALA A 393 19.93 17.73 21.54
C ALA A 393 19.14 16.77 20.63
N THR A 394 18.68 15.61 21.13
CA THR A 394 17.86 14.66 20.38
C THR A 394 16.35 14.84 20.57
N ASP A 395 15.88 16.03 21.01
CA ASP A 395 14.44 16.38 20.96
C ASP A 395 14.03 16.75 19.52
N TRP A 396 13.40 15.83 18.80
CA TRP A 396 12.95 16.06 17.42
C TRP A 396 11.99 17.25 17.32
N ARG A 397 11.06 17.39 18.27
CA ARG A 397 10.13 18.54 18.32
C ARG A 397 10.87 19.88 18.43
N ARG A 398 12.01 19.94 19.14
CA ARG A 398 12.87 21.13 19.20
C ARG A 398 13.52 21.42 17.84
N ALA A 399 14.02 20.39 17.15
CA ALA A 399 14.65 20.55 15.85
C ALA A 399 13.66 20.89 14.74
N ALA A 400 12.46 20.29 14.75
CA ALA A 400 11.36 20.65 13.87
C ALA A 400 10.89 22.09 14.08
N GLU A 401 10.84 22.57 15.33
CA GLU A 401 10.63 23.99 15.63
C GLU A 401 11.77 24.87 15.09
N LEU A 402 13.03 24.46 15.22
CA LEU A 402 14.18 25.22 14.72
C LEU A 402 14.17 25.34 13.18
N ALA A 403 14.18 24.20 12.47
CA ALA A 403 14.22 24.17 11.00
C ALA A 403 12.93 24.69 10.37
N GLY A 404 11.76 24.35 10.92
CA GLY A 404 10.48 24.87 10.42
C GLY A 404 10.39 26.39 10.50
N ASN A 405 10.90 27.02 11.57
CA ASN A 405 11.00 28.48 11.65
C ASN A 405 12.02 29.07 10.67
N ALA A 406 13.12 28.36 10.37
CA ALA A 406 14.12 28.79 9.40
C ALA A 406 13.60 28.72 7.95
N VAL A 407 12.90 27.65 7.58
CA VAL A 407 12.17 27.50 6.30
C VAL A 407 11.16 28.63 6.13
N LEU A 408 10.29 28.85 7.14
CA LEU A 408 9.26 29.89 7.11
C LEU A 408 9.80 31.33 7.07
N ALA A 409 11.08 31.54 7.42
CA ALA A 409 11.75 32.83 7.26
C ALA A 409 12.18 33.12 5.80
N LYS A 410 12.12 32.12 4.90
CA LYS A 410 12.41 32.26 3.46
C LYS A 410 11.16 32.03 2.61
N ALA A 411 10.45 30.94 2.88
CA ALA A 411 9.21 30.52 2.25
C ALA A 411 8.07 30.57 3.29
N PRO A 412 7.53 31.77 3.62
CA PRO A 412 6.53 31.93 4.68
C PRO A 412 5.19 31.26 4.38
N ASP A 413 5.04 30.76 3.15
CA ASP A 413 3.85 30.18 2.54
C ASP A 413 3.89 28.65 2.38
N TRP A 414 4.97 28.00 2.79
CA TRP A 414 5.05 26.54 2.84
C TRP A 414 4.40 25.95 4.09
N LEU A 415 3.82 24.76 3.92
CA LEU A 415 3.54 23.86 5.03
C LEU A 415 4.86 23.31 5.59
N ILE A 416 4.91 23.11 6.89
CA ILE A 416 5.99 22.40 7.57
C ILE A 416 5.43 21.06 8.01
N ILE A 417 5.88 20.00 7.35
CA ILE A 417 5.54 18.63 7.69
C ILE A 417 6.55 18.15 8.73
N VAL A 418 6.02 17.55 9.80
CA VAL A 418 6.82 17.04 10.92
C VAL A 418 6.44 15.60 11.18
N GLU A 419 7.36 14.68 10.89
CA GLU A 419 7.19 13.28 11.20
C GLU A 419 7.21 12.99 12.71
N GLY A 420 6.81 11.78 13.10
CA GLY A 420 6.95 11.29 14.47
C GLY A 420 8.39 10.97 14.87
N ILE A 421 8.52 10.20 15.94
CA ILE A 421 9.76 9.46 16.26
C ILE A 421 9.49 7.95 16.23
N GLU A 422 10.36 7.14 16.82
CA GLU A 422 10.07 5.73 17.14
C GLU A 422 9.61 5.54 18.60
N ASN A 423 10.47 5.81 19.60
CA ASN A 423 10.34 5.17 20.93
C ASN A 423 10.25 6.07 22.18
N LYS A 424 10.70 7.33 22.16
CA LYS A 424 11.07 8.07 23.40
C LYS A 424 10.31 9.38 23.62
N VAL A 425 9.04 9.28 23.98
CA VAL A 425 8.18 10.45 24.31
C VAL A 425 8.33 10.88 25.78
N ALA A 426 8.65 12.16 26.00
CA ALA A 426 8.64 12.79 27.32
C ALA A 426 7.21 12.98 27.84
N GLY A 427 6.95 12.52 29.07
CA GLY A 427 5.60 12.41 29.64
C GLY A 427 4.96 11.03 29.43
N GLY A 428 5.56 10.16 28.60
CA GLY A 428 5.07 8.82 28.30
C GLY A 428 4.15 8.76 27.08
N GLN A 429 3.83 7.53 26.66
CA GLN A 429 3.07 7.19 25.47
C GLN A 429 2.20 5.94 25.75
N GLN A 430 1.15 5.70 24.96
CA GLN A 430 0.20 4.61 25.19
C GLN A 430 0.62 3.30 24.52
N LEU A 431 1.31 3.38 23.38
CA LEU A 431 1.81 2.21 22.66
C LEU A 431 3.27 1.92 23.01
N ASN A 432 3.61 0.64 23.09
CA ASN A 432 4.94 0.16 23.46
C ASN A 432 5.97 0.15 22.30
N SER A 433 5.51 0.43 21.08
CA SER A 433 6.28 0.34 19.84
C SER A 433 5.50 1.04 18.71
N HIS A 434 6.24 1.62 17.77
CA HIS A 434 5.76 2.29 16.56
C HIS A 434 6.69 1.96 15.38
N TRP A 435 6.32 2.37 14.17
CA TRP A 435 7.26 2.49 13.06
C TRP A 435 8.24 3.65 13.31
N TRP A 436 9.36 3.67 12.59
CA TRP A 436 10.18 4.88 12.49
C TRP A 436 9.32 6.00 11.86
N GLY A 437 9.48 7.26 12.29
CA GLY A 437 8.57 8.35 11.92
C GLY A 437 7.09 8.20 12.37
N GLY A 438 6.66 7.06 12.93
CA GLY A 438 5.24 6.79 13.23
C GLY A 438 4.73 7.33 14.57
N ASN A 439 5.61 7.55 15.56
CA ASN A 439 5.21 7.91 16.93
C ASN A 439 4.98 9.41 17.08
N LEU A 440 3.73 9.83 16.90
CA LEU A 440 3.25 11.19 17.17
C LEU A 440 2.56 11.33 18.55
N GLU A 441 2.74 10.38 19.48
CA GLU A 441 2.06 10.43 20.78
C GLU A 441 2.52 11.61 21.65
N GLY A 442 3.72 12.14 21.40
CA GLY A 442 4.29 13.30 22.09
C GLY A 442 3.56 14.62 21.81
N VAL A 443 2.76 14.71 20.73
CA VAL A 443 1.98 15.91 20.38
C VAL A 443 0.95 16.26 21.46
N ARG A 444 0.45 15.28 22.24
CA ARG A 444 -0.51 15.50 23.35
C ARG A 444 -0.03 16.50 24.40
N ALA A 445 1.23 16.40 24.80
CA ALA A 445 1.82 17.20 25.85
C ALA A 445 2.76 18.28 25.29
N ASN A 446 3.46 17.95 24.19
CA ASN A 446 4.53 18.75 23.61
C ASN A 446 4.29 18.95 22.10
N PRO A 447 3.21 19.63 21.67
CA PRO A 447 3.01 19.94 20.25
C PRO A 447 4.09 20.90 19.73
N VAL A 448 4.43 20.79 18.45
CA VAL A 448 5.31 21.71 17.71
C VAL A 448 4.67 23.10 17.62
N ARG A 449 5.47 24.14 17.84
CA ARG A 449 5.05 25.54 17.84
C ARG A 449 5.92 26.39 16.90
N LEU A 450 5.38 26.68 15.72
CA LEU A 450 6.02 27.58 14.75
C LEU A 450 5.60 29.03 14.98
N SER A 451 6.46 29.97 14.58
CA SER A 451 6.22 31.42 14.69
C SER A 451 5.14 31.90 13.70
N THR A 452 5.02 31.24 12.55
CA THR A 452 3.91 31.41 11.61
C THR A 452 2.81 30.39 11.94
N PRO A 453 1.62 30.81 12.39
CA PRO A 453 0.52 29.88 12.66
C PRO A 453 -0.07 29.31 11.35
N GLY A 454 -0.78 28.19 11.46
CA GLY A 454 -1.48 27.59 10.31
C GLY A 454 -0.55 26.97 9.26
N ARG A 455 0.62 26.47 9.67
CA ARG A 455 1.61 25.82 8.76
C ARG A 455 2.01 24.39 9.16
N VAL A 456 1.77 23.96 10.41
CA VAL A 456 2.15 22.60 10.87
C VAL A 456 1.18 21.55 10.30
N VAL A 457 1.74 20.51 9.70
CA VAL A 457 1.12 19.21 9.40
C VAL A 457 1.96 18.13 10.09
N TYR A 458 1.36 17.10 10.67
CA TYR A 458 2.13 15.96 11.21
C TYR A 458 2.09 14.76 10.27
N SER A 459 3.20 14.03 10.18
CA SER A 459 3.38 12.91 9.24
C SER A 459 3.79 11.58 9.89
N PRO A 460 2.83 10.71 10.25
CA PRO A 460 3.16 9.35 10.65
C PRO A 460 3.45 8.49 9.42
N HIS A 461 4.52 7.69 9.51
CA HIS A 461 4.72 6.55 8.62
C HIS A 461 4.08 5.28 9.21
N GLU A 462 3.50 4.44 8.36
CA GLU A 462 2.83 3.21 8.77
C GLU A 462 2.94 2.15 7.67
N TYR A 463 3.49 0.98 8.04
CA TYR A 463 3.90 -0.05 7.09
C TYR A 463 3.30 -1.43 7.40
N GLY A 464 3.43 -2.34 6.44
CA GLY A 464 2.88 -3.69 6.49
C GLY A 464 3.84 -4.77 6.98
N PRO A 465 3.38 -6.03 7.05
CA PRO A 465 4.21 -7.17 7.44
C PRO A 465 5.35 -7.49 6.45
N GLY A 466 5.33 -6.97 5.22
CA GLY A 466 6.43 -7.09 4.27
C GLY A 466 7.67 -6.26 4.65
N VAL A 467 7.49 -5.16 5.38
CA VAL A 467 8.59 -4.32 5.90
C VAL A 467 9.07 -4.86 7.26
N HIS A 468 8.15 -5.11 8.20
CA HIS A 468 8.50 -5.79 9.45
C HIS A 468 7.34 -6.62 10.01
N ALA A 469 7.64 -7.83 10.47
CA ALA A 469 6.68 -8.78 11.04
C ALA A 469 6.25 -8.41 12.46
N GLN A 470 5.62 -7.24 12.62
CA GLN A 470 5.09 -6.75 13.89
C GLN A 470 4.05 -7.74 14.49
N PRO A 471 3.99 -7.91 15.82
CA PRO A 471 3.23 -8.99 16.44
C PRO A 471 1.72 -8.92 16.18
N TRP A 472 1.16 -7.71 16.01
CA TRP A 472 -0.27 -7.53 15.74
C TRP A 472 -0.73 -8.12 14.41
N PHE A 473 0.14 -8.27 13.41
CA PHE A 473 -0.18 -8.93 12.14
C PHE A 473 -0.47 -10.43 12.27
N SER A 474 -0.12 -11.04 13.41
CA SER A 474 -0.46 -12.44 13.73
C SER A 474 -1.79 -12.59 14.48
N SER A 475 -2.43 -11.48 14.86
CA SER A 475 -3.62 -11.51 15.73
C SER A 475 -4.91 -11.80 14.97
N PRO A 476 -5.81 -12.67 15.50
CA PRO A 476 -7.19 -12.79 15.00
C PRO A 476 -8.04 -11.54 15.28
N GLN A 477 -7.49 -10.53 15.98
CA GLN A 477 -8.08 -9.22 16.24
C GLN A 477 -7.27 -8.10 15.57
N MET A 478 -6.51 -8.41 14.51
CA MET A 478 -5.62 -7.44 13.84
C MET A 478 -6.34 -6.13 13.48
N ALA A 479 -7.60 -6.19 13.04
CA ALA A 479 -8.34 -5.00 12.62
C ALA A 479 -8.60 -3.99 13.76
N SER A 480 -9.22 -4.41 14.85
CA SER A 480 -9.45 -3.54 16.01
C SER A 480 -8.14 -3.11 16.69
N ILE A 481 -7.11 -3.96 16.68
CA ILE A 481 -5.78 -3.59 17.19
C ILE A 481 -5.13 -2.49 16.32
N LEU A 482 -5.20 -2.61 14.99
CA LEU A 482 -4.67 -1.58 14.08
C LEU A 482 -5.42 -0.25 14.23
N ALA A 483 -6.75 -0.28 14.27
CA ALA A 483 -7.56 0.94 14.46
C ALA A 483 -7.29 1.62 15.81
N ASP A 484 -7.18 0.85 16.90
CA ASP A 484 -6.78 1.35 18.22
C ASP A 484 -5.36 1.95 18.18
N ARG A 485 -4.42 1.29 17.49
CA ARG A 485 -3.05 1.78 17.34
C ARG A 485 -2.96 3.08 16.52
N TRP A 486 -3.61 3.20 15.37
CA TRP A 486 -3.59 4.43 14.56
C TRP A 486 -4.23 5.60 15.31
N ASN A 487 -5.38 5.37 15.96
CA ASN A 487 -6.05 6.39 16.78
C ASN A 487 -5.19 6.84 17.98
N LYS A 488 -4.46 5.92 18.63
CA LYS A 488 -3.53 6.24 19.72
C LYS A 488 -2.21 6.85 19.24
N GLY A 489 -1.69 6.44 18.09
CA GLY A 489 -0.42 6.96 17.55
C GLY A 489 -0.56 8.39 17.05
N PHE A 490 -1.58 8.66 16.23
CA PHE A 490 -1.71 9.93 15.51
C PHE A 490 -3.15 10.40 15.21
N GLY A 491 -4.13 9.50 15.03
CA GLY A 491 -5.49 9.87 14.61
C GLY A 491 -6.15 10.93 15.51
N TYR A 492 -5.92 10.83 16.81
CA TYR A 492 -6.39 11.79 17.82
C TYR A 492 -6.00 13.26 17.56
N ILE A 493 -4.94 13.52 16.78
CA ILE A 493 -4.49 14.87 16.43
C ILE A 493 -5.47 15.53 15.45
N SER A 494 -5.95 14.76 14.47
CA SER A 494 -6.97 15.18 13.51
C SER A 494 -8.35 15.23 14.19
N ASP A 495 -8.74 14.18 14.90
CA ASP A 495 -10.04 14.07 15.56
C ASP A 495 -10.21 15.14 16.66
N GLY A 496 -9.11 15.52 17.34
CA GLY A 496 -9.06 16.61 18.31
C GLY A 496 -8.88 18.01 17.70
N GLY A 497 -8.85 18.14 16.37
CA GLY A 497 -8.70 19.42 15.66
C GLY A 497 -7.37 20.15 15.89
N THR A 498 -6.32 19.44 16.32
CA THR A 498 -5.03 20.01 16.72
C THR A 498 -4.18 20.44 15.53
N ALA A 499 -4.12 19.59 14.49
CA ALA A 499 -3.45 19.84 13.22
C ALA A 499 -3.91 18.78 12.18
N PRO A 500 -3.66 18.98 10.88
CA PRO A 500 -3.89 17.95 9.88
C PRO A 500 -2.87 16.82 9.96
N ILE A 501 -3.27 15.64 9.50
CA ILE A 501 -2.38 14.50 9.25
C ILE A 501 -2.19 14.32 7.74
N LEU A 502 -0.94 14.09 7.35
CA LEU A 502 -0.53 13.56 6.05
C LEU A 502 0.26 12.29 6.31
N VAL A 503 -0.15 11.11 5.82
CA VAL A 503 0.71 9.91 5.92
C VAL A 503 1.82 10.03 4.89
N GLY A 504 3.05 10.31 5.34
CA GLY A 504 4.21 10.53 4.48
C GLY A 504 4.58 9.30 3.65
N GLU A 505 4.49 8.13 4.28
CA GLU A 505 4.71 6.84 3.65
C GLU A 505 3.78 5.75 4.17
N PHE A 506 3.25 4.98 3.24
CA PHE A 506 2.68 3.66 3.46
C PHE A 506 2.85 2.82 2.18
N GLY A 507 3.27 1.57 2.33
CA GLY A 507 3.67 0.72 1.21
C GLY A 507 3.59 -0.78 1.52
N GLY A 508 3.54 -1.59 0.47
CA GLY A 508 3.42 -3.06 0.52
C GLY A 508 3.38 -3.64 -0.89
N ARG A 509 3.79 -4.91 -1.05
CA ARG A 509 3.79 -5.60 -2.35
C ARG A 509 2.41 -6.10 -2.74
N ASP A 510 1.66 -6.61 -1.77
CA ASP A 510 0.39 -7.29 -1.97
C ASP A 510 -0.82 -6.45 -1.53
N VAL A 511 -1.93 -6.58 -2.26
CA VAL A 511 -3.22 -5.92 -1.99
C VAL A 511 -4.42 -6.88 -2.08
N GLY A 512 -4.18 -8.18 -1.91
CA GLY A 512 -5.18 -9.23 -1.84
C GLY A 512 -5.95 -9.25 -0.51
N LEU A 513 -7.10 -9.91 -0.50
CA LEU A 513 -7.88 -10.15 0.73
C LEU A 513 -7.45 -11.43 1.46
N ASP A 514 -6.69 -12.29 0.79
CA ASP A 514 -6.15 -13.55 1.26
C ASP A 514 -4.83 -13.38 2.03
N THR A 515 -3.97 -12.42 1.66
CA THR A 515 -2.73 -12.12 2.38
C THR A 515 -2.95 -11.26 3.62
N VAL A 516 -2.00 -11.29 4.56
CA VAL A 516 -2.02 -10.40 5.75
C VAL A 516 -1.67 -8.97 5.37
N GLU A 517 -0.72 -8.79 4.44
CA GLU A 517 -0.31 -7.47 3.96
C GLU A 517 -1.45 -6.75 3.25
N GLY A 518 -2.11 -7.41 2.29
CA GLY A 518 -3.20 -6.81 1.54
C GLY A 518 -4.40 -6.46 2.41
N ARG A 519 -4.72 -7.25 3.45
CA ARG A 519 -5.73 -6.87 4.45
C ARG A 519 -5.33 -5.66 5.30
N TRP A 520 -4.09 -5.57 5.79
CA TRP A 520 -3.60 -4.37 6.48
C TRP A 520 -3.66 -3.13 5.55
N MET A 521 -3.13 -3.25 4.33
CA MET A 521 -3.05 -2.18 3.34
C MET A 521 -4.45 -1.66 2.97
N ARG A 522 -5.41 -2.58 2.77
CA ARG A 522 -6.82 -2.24 2.52
C ARG A 522 -7.49 -1.57 3.71
N GLN A 523 -7.26 -2.08 4.93
CA GLN A 523 -7.85 -1.49 6.13
C GLN A 523 -7.30 -0.08 6.37
N PHE A 524 -5.99 0.10 6.16
CA PHE A 524 -5.36 1.40 6.33
C PHE A 524 -5.83 2.39 5.26
N ALA A 525 -5.96 1.95 4.01
CA ALA A 525 -6.57 2.75 2.96
C ALA A 525 -8.04 3.12 3.27
N ASP A 526 -8.86 2.22 3.83
CA ASP A 526 -10.21 2.59 4.29
C ASP A 526 -10.15 3.66 5.39
N TYR A 527 -9.28 3.47 6.39
CA TYR A 527 -9.09 4.43 7.49
C TYR A 527 -8.71 5.83 6.98
N LEU A 528 -7.71 5.93 6.09
CA LEU A 528 -7.31 7.22 5.49
C LEU A 528 -8.44 7.84 4.64
N GLY A 529 -9.16 7.03 3.88
CA GLY A 529 -10.31 7.47 3.09
C GLY A 529 -11.45 8.02 3.96
N GLN A 530 -11.82 7.33 5.04
CA GLN A 530 -12.92 7.71 5.93
C GLN A 530 -12.58 8.92 6.81
N HIS A 531 -11.34 9.04 7.32
CA HIS A 531 -10.90 10.24 8.07
C HIS A 531 -10.57 11.42 7.13
N GLY A 532 -10.48 11.19 5.82
CA GLY A 532 -10.15 12.24 4.84
C GLY A 532 -8.70 12.71 4.90
N THR A 533 -7.82 11.87 5.42
CA THR A 533 -6.39 12.11 5.67
C THR A 533 -5.63 12.32 4.36
N SER A 534 -4.64 13.22 4.35
CA SER A 534 -3.71 13.33 3.21
C SER A 534 -2.70 12.18 3.22
N TRP A 535 -2.12 11.83 2.07
CA TRP A 535 -1.20 10.70 1.99
C TRP A 535 -0.28 10.75 0.75
N THR A 536 0.89 10.14 0.91
CA THR A 536 1.82 9.78 -0.17
C THR A 536 2.14 8.29 -0.07
N PHE A 537 1.95 7.57 -1.18
CA PHE A 537 2.15 6.11 -1.24
C PHE A 537 3.60 5.77 -1.56
N TRP A 538 4.19 4.91 -0.74
CA TRP A 538 5.54 4.37 -0.96
C TRP A 538 5.47 3.10 -1.84
N SER A 539 5.92 3.13 -3.09
CA SER A 539 6.44 4.28 -3.84
C SER A 539 5.89 4.30 -5.27
N TRP A 540 6.23 5.34 -6.04
CA TRP A 540 6.09 5.30 -7.50
C TRP A 540 6.93 4.17 -8.10
N ASN A 541 8.13 3.97 -7.54
CA ASN A 541 9.22 3.18 -8.05
C ASN A 541 8.98 1.67 -7.85
N PRO A 542 9.24 0.80 -8.85
CA PRO A 542 9.14 -0.64 -8.64
C PRO A 542 10.26 -1.21 -7.77
N ASN A 543 11.39 -0.51 -7.62
CA ASN A 543 12.62 -1.04 -7.04
C ASN A 543 12.77 -0.85 -5.51
N SER A 544 11.72 -0.50 -4.76
CA SER A 544 11.75 -0.71 -3.29
C SER A 544 11.74 -2.22 -3.00
N GLY A 545 12.67 -2.70 -2.18
CA GLY A 545 12.91 -4.14 -2.01
C GLY A 545 11.74 -4.89 -1.36
N ASP A 546 11.20 -4.33 -0.30
CA ASP A 546 10.11 -4.86 0.53
C ASP A 546 8.70 -4.59 -0.02
N THR A 547 8.47 -3.40 -0.57
CA THR A 547 7.14 -2.88 -0.96
C THR A 547 6.91 -2.83 -2.47
N GLY A 548 7.96 -2.76 -3.28
CA GLY A 548 7.86 -2.39 -4.70
C GLY A 548 7.22 -1.01 -4.88
N GLY A 549 6.36 -0.85 -5.89
CA GLY A 549 5.65 0.43 -6.08
C GLY A 549 4.37 0.33 -6.91
N VAL A 550 3.93 1.49 -7.40
CA VAL A 550 2.81 1.67 -8.34
C VAL A 550 3.19 1.17 -9.74
N LEU A 551 4.44 1.37 -10.16
CA LEU A 551 4.99 0.74 -11.36
C LEU A 551 5.40 -0.71 -11.10
N ALA A 552 5.47 -1.49 -12.18
CA ALA A 552 6.16 -2.76 -12.25
C ALA A 552 7.63 -2.57 -12.72
N ASP A 553 8.44 -3.62 -12.62
CA ASP A 553 9.90 -3.61 -12.82
C ASP A 553 10.37 -3.14 -14.21
N ASP A 554 9.47 -3.08 -15.20
CA ASP A 554 9.72 -2.50 -16.53
C ASP A 554 9.74 -0.95 -16.53
N TRP A 555 9.47 -0.32 -15.38
CA TRP A 555 9.34 1.12 -15.18
C TRP A 555 8.27 1.79 -16.08
N LYS A 556 7.26 1.04 -16.52
CA LYS A 556 6.25 1.53 -17.46
C LYS A 556 4.85 0.97 -17.21
N THR A 557 4.73 -0.32 -17.00
CA THR A 557 3.48 -0.99 -16.66
C THR A 557 3.07 -0.62 -15.25
N VAL A 558 1.77 -0.36 -15.06
CA VAL A 558 1.18 0.00 -13.77
C VAL A 558 0.66 -1.27 -13.10
N ASN A 559 0.93 -1.43 -11.80
CA ASN A 559 0.32 -2.49 -11.00
C ASN A 559 -1.19 -2.20 -10.87
N ALA A 560 -2.00 -2.97 -11.59
CA ALA A 560 -3.43 -2.73 -11.72
C ALA A 560 -4.18 -2.89 -10.39
N ASP A 561 -3.82 -3.88 -9.57
CA ASP A 561 -4.50 -4.15 -8.31
C ASP A 561 -4.18 -3.08 -7.26
N LYS A 562 -2.91 -2.66 -7.16
CA LYS A 562 -2.51 -1.52 -6.32
C LYS A 562 -3.21 -0.24 -6.74
N MET A 563 -3.27 0.06 -8.05
CA MET A 563 -3.98 1.25 -8.52
C MET A 563 -5.49 1.15 -8.39
N ALA A 564 -6.10 -0.03 -8.43
CA ALA A 564 -7.53 -0.19 -8.12
C ALA A 564 -7.81 0.22 -6.66
N LEU A 565 -6.99 -0.24 -5.71
CA LEU A 565 -7.07 0.16 -4.30
C LEU A 565 -6.84 1.67 -4.12
N LEU A 566 -5.77 2.21 -4.70
CA LEU A 566 -5.47 3.65 -4.60
C LEU A 566 -6.52 4.52 -5.29
N THR A 567 -7.18 4.05 -6.35
CA THR A 567 -8.31 4.75 -7.00
C THR A 567 -9.52 4.83 -6.06
N SER A 568 -9.84 3.77 -5.31
CA SER A 568 -10.91 3.82 -4.31
C SER A 568 -10.55 4.76 -3.14
N LEU A 569 -9.30 4.77 -2.69
CA LEU A 569 -8.80 5.72 -1.69
C LEU A 569 -8.86 7.17 -2.19
N GLN A 570 -8.44 7.46 -3.43
CA GLN A 570 -8.52 8.80 -4.04
C GLN A 570 -9.94 9.37 -3.99
N LYS A 571 -10.94 8.53 -4.35
CA LYS A 571 -12.37 8.88 -4.31
C LYS A 571 -13.00 8.84 -2.90
N ARG A 572 -12.30 8.26 -1.91
CA ARG A 572 -12.84 7.92 -0.57
C ARG A 572 -14.02 6.94 -0.60
N GLU A 573 -14.01 6.02 -1.58
CA GLU A 573 -14.89 4.85 -1.58
C GLU A 573 -14.60 3.98 -0.34
N ARG A 574 -15.61 3.25 0.16
CA ARG A 574 -15.38 2.23 1.21
C ARG A 574 -14.58 1.07 0.61
N ILE A 575 -13.53 0.66 1.31
CA ILE A 575 -12.60 -0.39 0.89
C ILE A 575 -12.83 -1.62 1.78
N ASP A 576 -13.17 -2.75 1.18
CA ASP A 576 -13.18 -4.03 1.90
C ASP A 576 -11.74 -4.48 2.19
N PHE A 577 -11.54 -4.93 3.43
CA PHE A 577 -10.31 -5.44 4.01
C PHE A 577 -10.46 -6.82 4.67
N GLY A 578 -11.55 -7.55 4.38
CA GLY A 578 -11.64 -8.99 4.64
C GLY A 578 -12.21 -9.38 6.01
N GLY A 579 -13.05 -8.53 6.61
CA GLY A 579 -14.03 -8.96 7.62
C GLY A 579 -13.48 -9.65 8.87
N ILE A 580 -12.37 -9.17 9.44
CA ILE A 580 -11.94 -9.61 10.78
C ILE A 580 -13.05 -9.24 11.79
N THR A 581 -13.58 -10.25 12.48
CA THR A 581 -14.84 -10.10 13.22
C THR A 581 -14.66 -9.35 14.54
N ASP A 582 -14.94 -8.05 14.54
CA ASP A 582 -15.09 -7.26 15.76
C ASP A 582 -16.36 -7.67 16.52
N ALA A 583 -16.21 -8.63 17.43
CA ALA A 583 -17.24 -9.14 18.33
C ALA A 583 -17.59 -8.15 19.46
N SER A 584 -17.87 -6.88 19.12
CA SER A 584 -18.24 -5.82 20.08
C SER A 584 -19.03 -4.67 19.43
N SER A 585 -20.26 -4.95 19.02
CA SER A 585 -21.32 -3.93 18.91
C SER A 585 -22.69 -4.58 19.14
N PRO A 586 -23.58 -3.97 19.95
CA PRO A 586 -24.87 -4.57 20.28
C PRO A 586 -25.83 -4.49 19.07
N PRO A 587 -26.57 -5.57 18.75
CA PRO A 587 -27.51 -5.56 17.64
C PRO A 587 -28.72 -4.65 17.93
N ALA A 588 -29.07 -3.80 16.95
CA ALA A 588 -30.33 -3.07 16.98
C ALA A 588 -31.51 -4.07 16.93
N SER A 589 -32.41 -3.98 17.90
CA SER A 589 -33.48 -4.98 18.08
C SER A 589 -34.59 -4.85 17.04
N SER A 590 -34.73 -5.84 16.15
CA SER A 590 -35.92 -6.04 15.32
C SER A 590 -36.55 -7.40 15.60
N SER A 591 -37.58 -7.42 16.45
CA SER A 591 -38.26 -8.64 16.88
C SER A 591 -39.43 -9.04 15.97
N THR A 592 -39.42 -10.27 15.46
CA THR A 592 -40.62 -10.97 14.97
C THR A 592 -40.54 -12.46 15.31
N SER A 593 -41.69 -13.09 15.60
CA SER A 593 -41.78 -14.45 16.13
C SER A 593 -42.77 -15.29 15.34
N ALA A 594 -42.32 -16.46 14.87
CA ALA A 594 -43.10 -17.65 14.51
C ALA A 594 -42.11 -18.84 14.45
N ALA A 595 -42.12 -19.76 15.41
CA ALA A 595 -43.06 -20.88 15.58
C ALA A 595 -42.73 -22.08 14.65
N ALA A 596 -42.55 -23.27 15.25
CA ALA A 596 -41.97 -24.45 14.60
C ALA A 596 -42.86 -25.70 14.69
N THR A 597 -42.70 -26.62 13.73
CA THR A 597 -43.32 -27.97 13.70
C THR A 597 -42.45 -28.92 12.83
N PRO A 598 -42.67 -30.26 12.76
CA PRO A 598 -41.63 -31.19 13.24
C PRO A 598 -41.06 -32.17 12.18
N ALA A 599 -40.06 -32.95 12.58
CA ALA A 599 -39.33 -33.89 11.72
C ALA A 599 -39.89 -35.34 11.70
N PRO A 600 -39.70 -36.08 10.58
CA PRO A 600 -40.00 -37.52 10.45
C PRO A 600 -38.80 -38.44 10.85
N PRO A 601 -39.02 -39.77 11.03
CA PRO A 601 -38.05 -40.71 11.62
C PRO A 601 -37.05 -41.36 10.63
N PRO A 602 -35.96 -42.01 11.12
CA PRO A 602 -34.86 -42.52 10.29
C PRO A 602 -35.08 -43.92 9.70
N ALA A 603 -34.33 -44.25 8.64
CA ALA A 603 -34.28 -45.58 8.03
C ALA A 603 -32.84 -46.03 7.71
N THR A 604 -32.58 -47.29 8.04
CA THR A 604 -31.35 -48.09 8.08
C THR A 604 -30.39 -48.03 6.88
N GLU A 605 -29.09 -48.14 7.17
CA GLU A 605 -27.93 -48.21 6.25
C GLU A 605 -27.42 -49.67 6.05
N PRO A 606 -26.81 -50.01 4.89
CA PRO A 606 -26.03 -51.24 4.74
C PRO A 606 -24.60 -51.06 4.16
N ALA A 607 -23.60 -51.12 5.06
CA ALA A 607 -22.26 -51.75 4.97
C ALA A 607 -21.46 -51.89 3.64
N THR A 608 -20.17 -51.48 3.71
CA THR A 608 -18.94 -52.06 3.08
C THR A 608 -18.82 -52.08 1.54
N GLU A 609 -17.68 -51.75 0.90
CA GLU A 609 -16.30 -52.28 1.10
C GLU A 609 -15.18 -51.22 0.87
N SER A 610 -13.90 -51.64 0.88
CA SER A 610 -12.72 -50.76 0.97
C SER A 610 -11.58 -51.11 0.00
N ASP A 611 -11.04 -50.13 -0.74
CA ASP A 611 -9.71 -50.17 -1.41
C ASP A 611 -9.25 -48.73 -1.80
N PRO A 612 -8.08 -48.50 -2.43
CA PRO A 612 -6.78 -48.32 -1.79
C PRO A 612 -6.26 -46.86 -1.78
N ALA A 613 -5.21 -46.60 -0.99
CA ALA A 613 -4.56 -45.29 -0.92
C ALA A 613 -3.55 -45.03 -2.07
N PRO A 614 -3.55 -43.85 -2.72
CA PRO A 614 -2.55 -43.47 -3.72
C PRO A 614 -1.23 -42.97 -3.09
N THR A 615 -0.14 -43.09 -3.84
CA THR A 615 1.23 -42.80 -3.38
C THR A 615 1.63 -41.33 -3.54
N SER A 616 2.21 -40.73 -2.50
CA SER A 616 2.76 -39.37 -2.53
C SER A 616 4.17 -39.32 -3.13
N VAL A 617 4.47 -38.25 -3.88
CA VAL A 617 5.85 -37.87 -4.22
C VAL A 617 6.48 -37.23 -2.98
N ALA A 618 7.55 -37.82 -2.46
CA ALA A 618 8.15 -37.40 -1.19
C ALA A 618 8.96 -36.10 -1.32
N ALA A 619 8.81 -35.22 -0.32
CA ALA A 619 9.71 -34.08 -0.13
C ALA A 619 11.13 -34.56 0.26
N PRO A 620 12.21 -33.83 -0.09
CA PRO A 620 13.57 -34.21 0.28
C PRO A 620 13.76 -34.24 1.81
N PRO A 621 14.54 -35.19 2.35
CA PRO A 621 14.64 -35.41 3.79
C PRO A 621 15.40 -34.27 4.49
N ALA A 622 14.84 -33.82 5.63
CA ALA A 622 15.48 -32.83 6.50
C ALA A 622 16.81 -33.34 7.06
N GLN A 623 17.92 -32.67 6.73
CA GLN A 623 19.26 -33.07 7.17
C GLN A 623 19.57 -32.46 8.55
N SER A 624 20.40 -33.17 9.33
CA SER A 624 20.79 -32.78 10.69
C SER A 624 22.31 -32.86 10.84
N ALA A 625 22.94 -31.75 11.23
CA ALA A 625 24.37 -31.69 11.52
C ALA A 625 24.63 -30.82 12.76
N GLY A 626 25.52 -31.26 13.65
CA GLY A 626 25.88 -30.55 14.88
C GLY A 626 24.73 -30.21 15.85
N GLY A 627 23.53 -30.78 15.66
CA GLY A 627 22.33 -30.44 16.43
C GLY A 627 21.44 -29.36 15.83
N LEU A 628 21.74 -28.88 14.61
CA LEU A 628 20.84 -28.08 13.79
C LEU A 628 20.16 -28.98 12.75
N GLN A 629 18.83 -28.93 12.69
CA GLN A 629 18.01 -29.57 11.66
C GLN A 629 17.60 -28.53 10.62
N VAL A 630 17.73 -28.84 9.33
CA VAL A 630 17.32 -27.95 8.23
C VAL A 630 16.13 -28.52 7.48
N SER A 631 15.15 -27.67 7.16
CA SER A 631 14.11 -27.96 6.17
C SER A 631 14.14 -26.94 5.03
N VAL A 632 13.77 -27.39 3.83
CA VAL A 632 13.74 -26.59 2.61
C VAL A 632 12.30 -26.58 2.09
N ARG A 633 11.77 -25.40 1.78
CA ARG A 633 10.42 -25.19 1.27
C ARG A 633 10.49 -24.60 -0.15
N PRO A 634 9.80 -25.19 -1.14
CA PRO A 634 9.51 -24.52 -2.41
C PRO A 634 8.62 -23.29 -2.17
N GLU A 635 9.04 -22.14 -2.66
CA GLU A 635 8.21 -20.93 -2.68
C GLU A 635 7.65 -20.69 -4.08
N SER A 636 8.45 -20.92 -5.10
CA SER A 636 8.04 -20.91 -6.51
C SER A 636 8.91 -21.87 -7.33
N SER A 637 8.38 -22.37 -8.44
CA SER A 637 9.09 -23.26 -9.38
C SER A 637 8.58 -22.99 -10.79
N TRP A 638 9.46 -23.11 -11.78
CA TRP A 638 9.16 -22.99 -13.21
C TRP A 638 10.09 -23.90 -14.02
N ASP A 639 9.82 -24.10 -15.31
CA ASP A 639 10.47 -25.11 -16.17
C ASP A 639 12.01 -24.98 -16.24
N THR A 640 12.56 -23.84 -15.84
CA THR A 640 13.99 -23.50 -15.87
C THR A 640 14.51 -22.91 -14.56
N GLY A 641 13.89 -23.18 -13.41
CA GLY A 641 14.36 -22.70 -12.11
C GLY A 641 13.34 -22.72 -10.98
N GLY A 642 13.68 -22.06 -9.87
CA GLY A 642 12.78 -21.93 -8.73
C GLY A 642 13.38 -21.08 -7.60
N CYS A 643 12.54 -20.74 -6.61
CA CYS A 643 12.94 -20.09 -5.37
C CYS A 643 12.67 -21.01 -4.17
N ARG A 644 13.62 -21.09 -3.24
CA ARG A 644 13.63 -22.00 -2.08
C ARG A 644 13.95 -21.20 -0.82
N ALA A 645 13.14 -21.37 0.21
CA ALA A 645 13.44 -20.87 1.55
C ALA A 645 13.87 -22.01 2.48
N THR A 646 14.78 -21.70 3.39
CA THR A 646 15.30 -22.65 4.39
C THR A 646 14.92 -22.22 5.80
N LYS A 647 14.54 -23.20 6.61
CA LYS A 647 14.42 -23.04 8.06
C LYS A 647 15.44 -23.91 8.77
N VAL A 648 15.98 -23.39 9.87
CA VAL A 648 16.97 -24.06 10.71
C VAL A 648 16.44 -24.11 12.14
N LYS A 649 16.49 -25.30 12.74
CA LYS A 649 15.96 -25.57 14.08
C LYS A 649 17.03 -26.17 14.96
N ASN A 650 17.26 -25.59 16.13
CA ASN A 650 18.13 -26.19 17.14
C ASN A 650 17.37 -27.31 17.87
N VAL A 651 17.79 -28.55 17.67
CA VAL A 651 17.19 -29.75 18.31
C VAL A 651 17.98 -30.22 19.54
N THR A 652 18.95 -29.44 20.01
CA THR A 652 19.71 -29.70 21.23
C THR A 652 19.06 -29.07 22.47
N LYS A 653 19.70 -29.24 23.64
CA LYS A 653 19.28 -28.65 24.92
C LYS A 653 20.09 -27.40 25.33
N ALA A 654 20.99 -26.92 24.46
CA ALA A 654 21.82 -25.72 24.70
C ALA A 654 21.64 -24.72 23.54
N PRO A 655 21.78 -23.40 23.75
CA PRO A 655 21.81 -22.45 22.64
C PRO A 655 23.01 -22.74 21.73
N ILE A 656 22.81 -22.66 20.42
CA ILE A 656 23.88 -22.75 19.42
C ILE A 656 24.19 -21.32 18.97
N GLY A 657 25.42 -20.88 19.24
CA GLY A 657 25.92 -19.57 18.87
C GLY A 657 26.94 -19.69 17.73
N ASN A 658 26.65 -19.01 16.62
CA ASN A 658 27.32 -19.09 15.32
C ASN A 658 27.24 -20.47 14.65
N TRP A 659 26.95 -20.44 13.35
CA TRP A 659 26.76 -21.61 12.51
C TRP A 659 26.80 -21.15 11.03
N THR A 660 26.85 -22.09 10.09
CA THR A 660 26.73 -21.82 8.64
C THR A 660 25.75 -22.79 7.99
N LEU A 661 24.99 -22.30 7.01
CA LEU A 661 24.22 -23.17 6.09
C LEU A 661 25.12 -23.51 4.90
N THR A 662 25.12 -24.77 4.45
CA THR A 662 25.82 -25.19 3.24
C THR A 662 24.91 -26.05 2.37
N PHE A 663 24.99 -25.89 1.06
CA PHE A 663 24.29 -26.71 0.08
C PHE A 663 25.06 -26.80 -1.25
N THR A 664 24.65 -27.75 -2.08
CA THR A 664 25.20 -27.97 -3.43
C THR A 664 24.14 -27.59 -4.46
N LEU A 665 24.49 -26.71 -5.40
CA LEU A 665 23.72 -26.42 -6.60
C LEU A 665 23.84 -27.59 -7.59
N ALA A 666 22.73 -27.97 -8.23
CA ALA A 666 22.75 -29.06 -9.21
C ALA A 666 23.57 -28.68 -10.47
N PRO A 667 24.14 -29.65 -11.21
CA PRO A 667 24.91 -29.37 -12.42
C PRO A 667 24.11 -28.57 -13.46
N GLY A 668 24.70 -27.49 -13.98
CA GLY A 668 24.04 -26.59 -14.93
C GLY A 668 23.04 -25.62 -14.30
N THR A 669 22.95 -25.54 -12.96
CA THR A 669 22.20 -24.49 -12.27
C THR A 669 23.11 -23.34 -11.83
N THR A 670 22.51 -22.18 -11.54
CA THR A 670 23.20 -20.99 -11.02
C THR A 670 22.25 -20.21 -10.12
N MET A 671 22.72 -19.84 -8.93
CA MET A 671 21.96 -19.00 -8.00
C MET A 671 21.87 -17.58 -8.57
N THR A 672 20.65 -17.06 -8.76
CA THR A 672 20.38 -15.77 -9.39
C THR A 672 20.12 -14.65 -8.38
N SER A 673 19.60 -14.99 -7.21
CA SER A 673 19.41 -14.07 -6.09
C SER A 673 19.37 -14.83 -4.76
N SER A 674 19.62 -14.13 -3.65
CA SER A 674 19.55 -14.69 -2.30
C SER A 674 19.30 -13.61 -1.26
N TRP A 675 18.61 -13.95 -0.17
CA TRP A 675 18.23 -13.02 0.90
C TRP A 675 18.34 -13.65 2.29
N ASN A 676 18.32 -12.78 3.30
CA ASN A 676 18.44 -13.08 4.73
C ASN A 676 19.74 -13.78 5.17
N GLY A 677 20.78 -13.86 4.33
CA GLY A 677 22.11 -14.33 4.74
C GLY A 677 23.21 -14.04 3.71
N THR A 678 24.46 -13.96 4.17
CA THR A 678 25.61 -13.66 3.30
C THR A 678 26.10 -14.93 2.62
N ALA A 679 25.76 -15.11 1.35
CA ALA A 679 26.13 -16.30 0.58
C ALA A 679 27.47 -16.12 -0.17
N ALA A 680 28.37 -17.07 0.01
CA ALA A 680 29.59 -17.25 -0.78
C ALA A 680 29.45 -18.49 -1.67
N VAL A 681 29.69 -18.33 -2.97
CA VAL A 681 29.56 -19.40 -3.97
C VAL A 681 30.95 -19.82 -4.45
N ALA A 682 31.26 -21.11 -4.34
CA ALA A 682 32.52 -21.73 -4.76
C ALA A 682 32.24 -22.90 -5.72
N GLY A 683 32.19 -22.59 -7.01
CA GLY A 683 31.72 -23.53 -8.03
C GLY A 683 30.25 -23.89 -7.80
N ALA A 684 29.95 -25.18 -7.61
CA ALA A 684 28.60 -25.64 -7.27
C ALA A 684 28.27 -25.58 -5.77
N SER A 685 29.25 -25.32 -4.88
CA SER A 685 28.98 -25.27 -3.44
C SER A 685 28.62 -23.85 -3.00
N VAL A 686 27.57 -23.72 -2.20
CA VAL A 686 27.16 -22.46 -1.56
C VAL A 686 27.34 -22.60 -0.05
N THR A 687 28.01 -21.62 0.57
CA THR A 687 28.12 -21.47 2.02
C THR A 687 27.50 -20.14 2.42
N VAL A 688 26.60 -20.15 3.39
CA VAL A 688 25.89 -18.96 3.86
C VAL A 688 26.21 -18.71 5.33
N THR A 689 26.67 -17.51 5.62
CA THR A 689 26.78 -16.99 6.98
C THR A 689 25.42 -16.38 7.38
N PRO A 690 24.81 -16.82 8.50
CA PRO A 690 23.57 -16.26 9.00
C PRO A 690 23.78 -14.82 9.50
N PRO A 691 22.76 -13.95 9.40
CA PRO A 691 22.80 -12.58 9.91
C PRO A 691 22.83 -12.59 11.44
N ALA A 692 23.27 -11.49 12.05
CA ALA A 692 23.50 -11.40 13.49
C ALA A 692 22.29 -11.80 14.35
N TRP A 693 21.06 -11.55 13.89
CA TRP A 693 19.82 -11.94 14.58
C TRP A 693 19.51 -13.45 14.50
N ALA A 694 20.01 -14.16 13.49
CA ALA A 694 19.87 -15.62 13.31
C ALA A 694 21.08 -16.41 13.82
N ALA A 695 22.19 -15.72 14.14
CA ALA A 695 23.44 -16.34 14.58
C ALA A 695 23.32 -17.08 15.93
N GLN A 696 22.36 -16.71 16.78
CA GLN A 696 22.01 -17.42 18.01
C GLN A 696 20.68 -18.16 17.82
N VAL A 697 20.65 -19.48 18.08
CA VAL A 697 19.42 -20.28 18.03
C VAL A 697 19.25 -21.02 19.35
N ALA A 698 18.23 -20.67 20.12
CA ALA A 698 17.93 -21.26 21.43
C ALA A 698 17.38 -22.71 21.32
N PRO A 699 17.41 -23.51 22.40
CA PRO A 699 16.87 -24.89 22.39
C PRO A 699 15.42 -24.95 21.89
N GLY A 700 15.18 -25.77 20.86
CA GLY A 700 13.86 -25.94 20.24
C GLY A 700 13.40 -24.78 19.32
N GLN A 701 14.13 -23.65 19.30
CA GLN A 701 13.82 -22.52 18.42
C GLN A 701 14.03 -22.91 16.95
N GLU A 702 13.10 -22.46 16.12
CA GLU A 702 13.14 -22.56 14.67
C GLU A 702 13.23 -21.14 14.10
N VAL A 703 14.20 -20.91 13.21
CA VAL A 703 14.41 -19.65 12.50
C VAL A 703 14.29 -19.90 11.01
N ALA A 704 13.58 -19.04 10.28
CA ALA A 704 13.64 -18.99 8.81
C ALA A 704 14.81 -18.07 8.44
N VAL A 705 15.85 -18.60 7.78
CA VAL A 705 17.15 -17.90 7.77
C VAL A 705 17.63 -17.51 6.39
N PHE A 706 17.49 -18.36 5.38
CA PHE A 706 18.04 -18.07 4.07
C PHE A 706 17.11 -18.52 2.97
N GLY A 707 16.87 -17.65 2.00
CA GLY A 707 16.17 -17.99 0.77
C GLY A 707 16.99 -17.60 -0.45
N PHE A 708 16.77 -18.32 -1.54
CA PHE A 708 17.49 -18.11 -2.79
C PHE A 708 16.65 -18.54 -3.99
N CYS A 709 16.86 -17.87 -5.12
CA CYS A 709 16.37 -18.29 -6.42
C CYS A 709 17.52 -18.82 -7.27
N PHE A 710 17.23 -19.79 -8.13
CA PHE A 710 18.19 -20.36 -9.07
C PHE A 710 17.58 -20.54 -10.45
N SER A 711 18.41 -20.42 -11.48
CA SER A 711 18.12 -20.84 -12.85
C SER A 711 18.75 -22.20 -13.14
N GLY A 712 18.11 -23.01 -13.98
CA GLY A 712 18.45 -24.39 -14.30
C GLY A 712 17.53 -25.40 -13.59
N GLY A 713 17.25 -26.54 -14.23
CA GLY A 713 16.18 -27.47 -13.83
C GLY A 713 16.58 -28.54 -12.80
N GLY A 714 17.39 -28.21 -11.79
CA GLY A 714 17.84 -29.18 -10.77
C GLY A 714 17.76 -28.64 -9.35
N GLU A 715 17.19 -29.43 -8.42
CA GLU A 715 17.05 -29.03 -7.02
C GLU A 715 18.40 -28.97 -6.27
N PRO A 716 18.55 -28.08 -5.28
CA PRO A 716 19.73 -28.02 -4.42
C PRO A 716 19.82 -29.25 -3.50
N THR A 717 21.02 -29.83 -3.38
CA THR A 717 21.29 -31.02 -2.55
C THR A 717 22.15 -30.69 -1.33
N ASP A 718 22.32 -31.68 -0.43
CA ASP A 718 23.25 -31.65 0.71
C ASP A 718 23.03 -30.50 1.70
N VAL A 719 21.79 -29.97 1.75
CA VAL A 719 21.39 -28.78 2.49
C VAL A 719 21.45 -29.02 4.00
N ARG A 720 22.50 -28.51 4.66
CA ARG A 720 22.81 -28.76 6.07
C ARG A 720 23.32 -27.50 6.78
N ALA A 721 22.97 -27.34 8.04
CA ALA A 721 23.47 -26.28 8.92
C ALA A 721 24.47 -26.86 9.93
N THR A 722 25.62 -26.21 10.11
CA THR A 722 26.70 -26.70 10.97
C THR A 722 27.11 -25.60 11.96
N PRO A 723 27.17 -25.85 13.28
CA PRO A 723 27.73 -24.91 14.25
C PRO A 723 29.18 -24.52 13.92
N VAL A 724 29.54 -23.26 14.20
CA VAL A 724 30.93 -22.77 14.14
C VAL A 724 31.40 -22.61 15.58
N GLY A 725 32.35 -23.45 16.00
CA GLY A 725 32.89 -23.49 17.36
C GLY A 725 34.08 -22.55 17.58
#